data_AF-A0A0C3BQG6-F1
#
_entry.id   AF-A0A0C3BQG6-F1
#
_cell.length_a   1.000
_cell.length_b   1.000
_cell.length_c   1.000
_cell.angle_alpha   90.00
_cell.angle_beta   90.00
_cell.angle_gamma   90.00
#
_symmetry.space_group_name_H-M   'P 1'
#
loop_
_entity.id
_entity.type
_entity.pdbx_description
1 polymer ?
#
loop_
_entity_poly.entity_id
_entity_poly.type
_entity_poly.pdbx_seq_one_letter_code
_entity_poly.pdbx_strand_id
1 'polypeptide(L)'
;MRRILMPLLALAASYLMYYFSKLANDSPLVVSPQGCEMSWMWPHYTLHTAFNKTWTPLAGRYSLWLYREMDVDVMNGRSGTPVLFIPGNAGSSRQVRSIASSAARQFYHKSGIWGDTPLDFFTVEFNEDFSAIHPPTLLSQTQYSSQAIRYILSIYPKGTKIIIMGHSMGGTVAQLLLAELDDSIIRAVYTMSTPSLLSPVRFDRRAQTIYNTAKRVQSGKINSTTPLISICGGSTDSQITSEVCALPEMEIPLRRTIMTTSLEGAWTGVGHREMVWCHQVRALVARSALALAREKTTHESIDTILHTHPYPTRPSTSPVTLEAANLHYIRDTNRLDLGKLESGVYMLPLPKQQTLRFTLFAHNSRIDDFGSNSDRALEEGQIRILYCSQPPTSSVEPSCVKLAGKISTLPRQKWPGAFPDSKGVNDDDGLLMFEANVEAEVSAPDPHIAVQRAAQRAARWIVAEIENTEGLDSSVTTWDTMKPGGATFALPTWSKSARTIIRLPKLFSHALVIYRVETKYDGQCSAPRLPPLVVHSASIVESNYHTTSRPFYLQSHRDGPFIQPMDQGNHVPSLTILSTGECGVQSFTISLAWRETLARLGVRYWMGLAMWSVAVVGILQTVAWIAYDTEGKFRSTQSLTQDLFSRWMLPIGCLLVFLSTLPFPRSVLLGNGGQLILSILALPKWLFACGLVAASQYILVALTILFKGISKILRVKNEQEERSTSKGWVASIVFITILVATFVPFQVAFMVVFMAQLAACSVQPIPPASVRPSSPVTSSSPTPETWRRQETNQSANFHILLLLTWLLPFAAPILVVWIRTLQTAGYTVPFDGDHNILAILPWLLLGEAVASGRTFHREHTRWKRLVSYVLCGGISVTALLLGARFPYLVFEVATIFAGWLVLTRVQWRSLNV
;
A
#
# COMPACT_ATOMS: atom_id res chain seq x y z
N MET A 1 -42.12 -11.64 -7.96
CA MET A 1 -40.66 -11.47 -8.18
C MET A 1 -40.17 -10.03 -7.99
N ARG A 2 -40.69 -9.01 -8.68
CA ARG A 2 -40.17 -7.61 -8.61
C ARG A 2 -40.10 -6.98 -7.21
N ARG A 3 -41.09 -7.22 -6.34
CA ARG A 3 -41.11 -6.68 -4.96
C ARG A 3 -40.08 -7.31 -4.02
N ILE A 4 -39.55 -8.49 -4.37
CA ILE A 4 -38.61 -9.26 -3.52
C ILE A 4 -37.14 -9.02 -3.96
N LEU A 5 -36.92 -8.56 -5.19
CA LEU A 5 -35.57 -8.37 -5.74
C LEU A 5 -34.75 -7.33 -4.97
N MET A 6 -35.33 -6.16 -4.67
CA MET A 6 -34.64 -5.08 -3.95
C MET A 6 -34.17 -5.48 -2.53
N PRO A 7 -35.03 -6.06 -1.66
CA PRO A 7 -34.57 -6.49 -0.33
C PRO A 7 -33.55 -7.62 -0.40
N LEU A 8 -33.67 -8.57 -1.34
CA LEU A 8 -32.66 -9.61 -1.53
C LEU A 8 -31.29 -9.04 -1.93
N LEU A 9 -31.25 -8.09 -2.86
CA LEU A 9 -30.00 -7.43 -3.26
C LEU A 9 -29.40 -6.61 -2.12
N ALA A 10 -30.22 -5.94 -1.32
CA ALA A 10 -29.77 -5.19 -0.14
C ALA A 10 -29.14 -6.12 0.92
N LEU A 11 -29.78 -7.26 1.21
CA LEU A 11 -29.25 -8.26 2.15
C LEU A 11 -27.97 -8.91 1.61
N ALA A 12 -27.95 -9.29 0.34
CA ALA A 12 -26.77 -9.85 -0.31
C ALA A 12 -25.58 -8.88 -0.29
N ALA A 13 -25.79 -7.60 -0.63
CA ALA A 13 -24.76 -6.58 -0.57
C ALA A 13 -24.25 -6.36 0.86
N SER A 14 -25.13 -6.35 1.85
CA SER A 14 -24.74 -6.19 3.26
C SER A 14 -23.91 -7.37 3.75
N TYR A 15 -24.30 -8.60 3.41
CA TYR A 15 -23.54 -9.81 3.71
C TYR A 15 -22.19 -9.83 3.00
N LEU A 16 -22.14 -9.46 1.72
CA LEU A 16 -20.90 -9.36 0.96
C LEU A 16 -19.96 -8.33 1.59
N MET A 17 -20.45 -7.15 1.97
CA MET A 17 -19.63 -6.13 2.65
C MET A 17 -18.98 -6.68 3.92
N TYR A 18 -19.76 -7.36 4.77
CA TYR A 18 -19.24 -8.04 5.96
C TYR A 18 -18.20 -9.12 5.59
N TYR A 19 -18.50 -9.96 4.59
CA TYR A 19 -17.62 -11.04 4.17
C TYR A 19 -16.29 -10.53 3.60
N PHE A 20 -16.31 -9.52 2.72
CA PHE A 20 -15.10 -8.87 2.20
C PHE A 20 -14.27 -8.23 3.31
N SER A 21 -14.91 -7.59 4.31
CA SER A 21 -14.21 -7.04 5.47
C SER A 21 -13.49 -8.12 6.28
N LYS A 22 -14.14 -9.27 6.49
CA LYS A 22 -13.50 -10.41 7.18
C LYS A 22 -12.32 -10.95 6.37
N LEU A 23 -12.52 -11.16 5.06
CA LEU A 23 -11.47 -11.63 4.17
C LEU A 23 -10.25 -10.70 4.09
N ALA A 24 -10.47 -9.38 4.09
CA ALA A 24 -9.41 -8.39 4.07
C ALA A 24 -8.48 -8.48 5.28
N ASN A 25 -9.01 -8.90 6.44
CA ASN A 25 -8.23 -9.09 7.66
C ASN A 25 -7.55 -10.46 7.71
N ASP A 26 -8.23 -11.52 7.26
CA ASP A 26 -7.70 -12.89 7.34
C ASP A 26 -6.66 -13.20 6.25
N SER A 27 -6.84 -12.70 5.04
CA SER A 27 -6.04 -13.09 3.86
C SER A 27 -4.54 -12.76 3.98
N PRO A 28 -4.12 -11.58 4.47
CA PRO A 28 -2.71 -11.25 4.62
C PRO A 28 -1.92 -12.26 5.47
N LEU A 29 -2.54 -12.77 6.54
CA LEU A 29 -1.93 -13.73 7.47
C LEU A 29 -1.62 -15.09 6.82
N VAL A 30 -2.33 -15.44 5.75
CA VAL A 30 -2.19 -16.71 5.03
C VAL A 30 -1.26 -16.57 3.84
N VAL A 31 -1.43 -15.48 3.07
CA VAL A 31 -0.69 -15.29 1.80
C VAL A 31 0.76 -14.88 2.06
N SER A 32 1.00 -14.05 3.08
CA SER A 32 2.33 -13.55 3.44
C SER A 32 2.44 -13.48 4.96
N PRO A 33 2.66 -14.63 5.63
CA PRO A 33 2.72 -14.66 7.09
C PRO A 33 3.90 -13.84 7.60
N GLN A 34 3.71 -13.27 8.78
CA GLN A 34 4.68 -12.41 9.42
C GLN A 34 5.59 -13.21 10.36
N GLY A 35 6.89 -13.04 10.19
CA GLY A 35 7.96 -13.60 11.02
C GLY A 35 8.71 -12.51 11.77
N CYS A 36 8.02 -11.49 12.28
CA CYS A 36 8.65 -10.39 12.99
C CYS A 36 8.90 -10.75 14.45
N GLU A 37 10.17 -10.80 14.85
CA GLU A 37 10.53 -10.90 16.26
C GLU A 37 10.36 -9.54 16.96
N MET A 38 9.86 -9.58 18.20
CA MET A 38 9.72 -8.39 19.03
C MET A 38 11.07 -7.80 19.41
N SER A 39 11.14 -6.47 19.44
CA SER A 39 12.33 -5.74 19.86
C SER A 39 12.17 -5.08 21.22
N TRP A 40 13.24 -5.11 22.00
CA TRP A 40 13.32 -4.52 23.35
C TRP A 40 14.35 -3.40 23.37
N MET A 41 14.09 -2.37 24.17
CA MET A 41 14.91 -1.14 24.22
C MET A 41 14.71 -0.39 25.54
N TRP A 42 15.60 0.55 25.84
CA TRP A 42 15.56 1.42 27.01
C TRP A 42 15.53 2.90 26.59
N PRO A 43 14.35 3.38 26.12
CA PRO A 43 14.26 4.65 25.42
C PRO A 43 14.26 5.83 26.39
N HIS A 44 15.06 6.84 26.10
CA HIS A 44 15.00 8.15 26.74
C HIS A 44 14.83 9.25 25.69
N TYR A 45 13.95 10.22 25.96
CA TYR A 45 13.64 11.30 25.03
C TYR A 45 13.98 12.64 25.68
N THR A 46 14.86 13.40 25.04
CA THR A 46 15.20 14.77 25.44
C THR A 46 14.48 15.76 24.55
N LEU A 47 13.71 16.68 25.14
CA LEU A 47 13.02 17.74 24.41
C LEU A 47 14.01 18.85 24.00
N HIS A 48 14.01 19.24 22.73
CA HIS A 48 14.80 20.38 22.26
C HIS A 48 14.03 21.70 22.45
N THR A 49 14.06 22.25 23.67
CA THR A 49 13.34 23.49 24.03
C THR A 49 13.83 24.74 23.29
N ALA A 50 15.06 24.74 22.76
CA ALA A 50 15.57 25.84 21.95
C ALA A 50 14.94 25.92 20.54
N PHE A 51 14.35 24.82 20.05
CA PHE A 51 13.52 24.84 18.84
C PHE A 51 12.11 25.31 19.19
N ASN A 52 11.97 26.62 19.37
CA ASN A 52 10.74 27.26 19.85
C ASN A 52 10.12 28.17 18.77
N LYS A 53 9.17 29.03 19.18
CA LYS A 53 8.42 29.93 18.28
C LYS A 53 9.30 30.90 17.48
N THR A 54 10.55 31.13 17.88
CA THR A 54 11.52 31.94 17.11
C THR A 54 11.94 31.28 15.80
N TRP A 55 11.95 29.94 15.75
CA TRP A 55 12.25 29.17 14.55
C TRP A 55 11.01 28.95 13.68
N THR A 56 9.87 28.66 14.29
CA THR A 56 8.62 28.40 13.57
C THR A 56 7.41 28.63 14.46
N PRO A 57 6.33 29.27 13.95
CA PRO A 57 5.09 29.41 14.71
C PRO A 57 4.48 28.05 15.10
N LEU A 58 4.79 27.01 14.34
CA LEU A 58 4.32 25.64 14.57
C LEU A 58 4.94 24.98 15.81
N ALA A 59 5.98 25.56 16.44
CA ALA A 59 6.57 25.05 17.67
C ALA A 59 5.63 25.16 18.90
N GLY A 60 4.51 25.87 18.77
CA GLY A 60 3.43 25.82 19.77
C GLY A 60 2.50 24.60 19.63
N ARG A 61 2.53 23.94 18.47
CA ARG A 61 1.71 22.76 18.15
C ARG A 61 2.57 21.49 18.16
N TYR A 62 3.75 21.54 17.57
CA TYR A 62 4.64 20.39 17.38
C TYR A 62 5.89 20.51 18.23
N SER A 63 6.53 19.38 18.49
CA SER A 63 7.77 19.32 19.29
C SER A 63 8.85 18.47 18.62
N LEU A 64 10.10 18.71 18.99
CA LEU A 64 11.28 18.03 18.47
C LEU A 64 12.02 17.35 19.62
N TRP A 65 12.27 16.05 19.48
CA TRP A 65 12.87 15.23 20.52
C TRP A 65 14.14 14.56 20.00
N LEU A 66 15.09 14.31 20.89
CA LEU A 66 16.27 13.49 20.65
C LEU A 66 16.13 12.18 21.43
N TYR A 67 16.26 11.05 20.72
CA TYR A 67 16.28 9.72 21.31
C TYR A 67 17.67 9.37 21.83
N ARG A 68 17.74 8.77 23.02
CA ARG A 68 18.93 8.15 23.61
C ARG A 68 18.60 6.77 24.14
N GLU A 69 19.54 5.83 24.00
CA GLU A 69 19.42 4.45 24.50
C GLU A 69 20.17 4.35 25.83
N MET A 70 19.46 4.40 26.96
CA MET A 70 20.06 4.66 28.28
C MET A 70 21.09 3.64 28.79
N ASP A 71 21.05 2.40 28.32
CA ASP A 71 21.99 1.35 28.74
C ASP A 71 23.33 1.39 27.98
N VAL A 72 23.39 2.06 26.83
CA VAL A 72 24.58 2.06 25.95
C VAL A 72 25.01 3.45 25.47
N ASP A 73 24.08 4.40 25.36
CA ASP A 73 24.26 5.76 24.85
C ASP A 73 23.94 6.79 25.95
N VAL A 74 24.72 6.74 27.04
CA VAL A 74 24.51 7.55 28.25
C VAL A 74 25.16 8.95 28.16
N MET A 75 25.82 9.26 27.03
CA MET A 75 26.61 10.48 26.88
C MET A 75 25.73 11.69 26.54
N ASN A 76 25.94 12.81 27.23
CA ASN A 76 25.32 14.11 26.94
C ASN A 76 25.90 14.83 25.69
N GLY A 77 26.75 14.14 24.91
CA GLY A 77 27.47 14.70 23.76
C GLY A 77 26.74 14.49 22.43
N ARG A 78 26.92 15.45 21.51
CA ARG A 78 26.50 15.39 20.10
C ARG A 78 27.73 15.12 19.24
N SER A 79 28.03 13.87 18.95
CA SER A 79 29.22 13.47 18.20
C SER A 79 28.91 12.53 17.02
N GLY A 80 27.63 12.34 16.70
CA GLY A 80 27.17 11.44 15.64
C GLY A 80 26.72 12.14 14.37
N THR A 81 26.29 11.35 13.40
CA THR A 81 25.60 11.84 12.21
C THR A 81 24.11 12.07 12.54
N PRO A 82 23.54 13.25 12.26
CA PRO A 82 22.14 13.52 12.59
C PRO A 82 21.20 12.72 11.69
N VAL A 83 20.15 12.18 12.30
CA VAL A 83 19.02 11.52 11.62
C VAL A 83 17.73 12.19 12.06
N LEU A 84 16.87 12.58 11.12
CA LEU A 84 15.51 13.01 11.42
C LEU A 84 14.50 11.92 11.08
N PHE A 85 13.80 11.42 12.10
CA PHE A 85 12.66 10.54 11.93
C PHE A 85 11.35 11.34 11.89
N ILE A 86 10.49 10.99 10.94
CA ILE A 86 9.17 11.59 10.71
C ILE A 86 8.09 10.51 10.86
N PRO A 87 7.20 10.60 11.87
CA PRO A 87 6.19 9.59 12.14
C PRO A 87 5.04 9.62 11.13
N GLY A 88 4.26 8.54 11.14
CA GLY A 88 3.10 8.35 10.27
C GLY A 88 1.83 9.09 10.72
N ASN A 89 0.73 8.80 10.02
CA ASN A 89 -0.61 9.29 10.36
C ASN A 89 -1.02 8.81 11.76
N ALA A 90 -1.42 9.75 12.63
CA ALA A 90 -1.69 9.47 14.05
C ALA A 90 -0.55 8.73 14.77
N GLY A 91 0.67 8.89 14.27
CA GLY A 91 1.90 8.36 14.87
C GLY A 91 2.55 9.38 15.78
N SER A 92 3.35 8.88 16.72
CA SER A 92 4.16 9.68 17.62
C SER A 92 5.65 9.48 17.35
N SER A 93 6.45 10.38 17.93
CA SER A 93 7.91 10.33 18.01
C SER A 93 8.43 8.94 18.42
N ARG A 94 7.63 8.20 19.20
CA ARG A 94 7.94 6.85 19.70
C ARG A 94 8.04 5.77 18.64
N GLN A 95 7.65 6.01 17.39
CA GLN A 95 7.79 5.00 16.32
C GLN A 95 9.26 4.69 15.98
N VAL A 96 10.18 5.64 16.20
CA VAL A 96 11.61 5.47 15.85
C VAL A 96 12.37 4.51 16.79
N ARG A 97 11.85 4.31 18.00
CA ARG A 97 12.58 3.73 19.14
C ARG A 97 13.32 2.43 18.84
N SER A 98 12.69 1.52 18.10
CA SER A 98 13.23 0.20 17.78
C SER A 98 14.40 0.30 16.80
N ILE A 99 14.33 1.22 15.84
CA ILE A 99 15.40 1.49 14.87
C ILE A 99 16.56 2.20 15.57
N ALA A 100 16.28 3.24 16.35
CA ALA A 100 17.29 4.01 17.07
C ALA A 100 18.05 3.15 18.08
N SER A 101 17.35 2.34 18.88
CA SER A 101 17.95 1.35 19.79
C SER A 101 18.81 0.34 19.04
N SER A 102 18.36 -0.15 17.88
CA SER A 102 19.16 -1.06 17.04
C SER A 102 20.46 -0.41 16.58
N ALA A 103 20.39 0.85 16.12
CA ALA A 103 21.57 1.58 15.65
C ALA A 103 22.58 1.81 16.78
N ALA A 104 22.12 2.27 17.95
CA ALA A 104 22.98 2.47 19.12
C ALA A 104 23.67 1.16 19.54
N ARG A 105 22.91 0.06 19.67
CA ARG A 105 23.47 -1.24 20.06
C ARG A 105 24.44 -1.80 19.02
N GLN A 106 24.13 -1.68 17.73
CA GLN A 106 25.05 -2.14 16.67
C GLN A 106 26.35 -1.33 16.67
N PHE A 107 26.29 -0.02 16.91
CA PHE A 107 27.46 0.83 16.99
C PHE A 107 28.32 0.54 18.24
N TYR A 108 27.72 0.52 19.44
CA TYR A 108 28.47 0.39 20.69
C TYR A 108 28.92 -1.05 21.00
N HIS A 109 28.15 -2.08 20.61
CA HIS A 109 28.54 -3.48 20.84
C HIS A 109 29.32 -4.13 19.69
N LYS A 110 29.11 -3.69 18.44
CA LYS A 110 29.79 -4.21 17.24
C LYS A 110 30.62 -3.11 16.56
N SER A 111 31.30 -2.30 17.38
CA SER A 111 32.06 -1.11 16.96
C SER A 111 33.10 -1.43 15.87
N GLY A 112 33.22 -0.54 14.88
CA GLY A 112 34.17 -0.64 13.76
C GLY A 112 33.70 -1.45 12.55
N ILE A 113 32.65 -2.29 12.68
CA ILE A 113 32.16 -3.10 11.55
C ILE A 113 31.30 -2.25 10.61
N TRP A 114 30.29 -1.55 11.15
CA TRP A 114 29.22 -0.96 10.35
C TRP A 114 29.26 0.57 10.21
N GLY A 115 30.02 1.27 11.05
CA GLY A 115 30.11 2.73 11.01
C GLY A 115 31.17 3.26 11.97
N ASP A 116 31.66 4.46 11.69
CA ASP A 116 32.77 5.08 12.42
C ASP A 116 32.25 6.14 13.42
N THR A 117 31.01 6.60 13.24
CA THR A 117 30.32 7.53 14.12
C THR A 117 28.93 7.00 14.51
N PRO A 118 28.42 7.32 15.71
CA PRO A 118 27.06 6.97 16.10
C PRO A 118 26.03 7.77 15.30
N LEU A 119 24.76 7.36 15.36
CA LEU A 119 23.64 8.11 14.78
C LEU A 119 22.87 8.85 15.89
N ASP A 120 22.68 10.16 15.71
CA ASP A 120 21.88 10.98 16.62
C ASP A 120 20.44 11.08 16.07
N PHE A 121 19.52 10.31 16.64
CA PHE A 121 18.12 10.23 16.19
C PHE A 121 17.26 11.35 16.77
N PHE A 122 17.06 12.39 15.98
CA PHE A 122 16.00 13.36 16.18
C PHE A 122 14.66 12.81 15.66
N THR A 123 13.57 13.15 16.33
CA THR A 123 12.22 12.73 15.94
C THR A 123 11.23 13.85 16.19
N VAL A 124 10.41 14.15 15.20
CA VAL A 124 9.33 15.14 15.32
C VAL A 124 8.10 14.49 15.95
N GLU A 125 7.39 15.26 16.76
CA GLU A 125 6.10 14.87 17.34
C GLU A 125 5.01 15.80 16.81
N PHE A 126 4.04 15.23 16.11
CA PHE A 126 2.96 15.94 15.44
C PHE A 126 1.62 15.86 16.19
N ASN A 127 1.65 15.60 17.50
CA ASN A 127 0.46 15.37 18.33
C ASN A 127 -0.49 14.30 17.79
N GLU A 128 0.07 13.30 17.09
CA GLU A 128 -0.71 12.26 16.42
C GLU A 128 -1.81 12.82 15.49
N ASP A 129 -1.50 13.91 14.77
CA ASP A 129 -2.41 14.49 13.78
C ASP A 129 -2.71 13.51 12.62
N PHE A 130 -3.94 13.58 12.09
CA PHE A 130 -4.43 12.70 11.02
C PHE A 130 -4.02 13.17 9.61
N SER A 131 -2.75 12.97 9.26
CA SER A 131 -2.17 13.41 7.99
C SER A 131 -2.62 12.61 6.75
N ALA A 132 -3.12 11.39 6.90
CA ALA A 132 -3.55 10.55 5.77
C ALA A 132 -4.86 11.03 5.10
N ILE A 133 -5.67 11.79 5.83
CA ILE A 133 -7.01 12.23 5.40
C ILE A 133 -7.12 13.75 5.24
N HIS A 134 -6.10 14.51 5.65
CA HIS A 134 -6.11 15.97 5.60
C HIS A 134 -4.80 16.52 5.00
N PRO A 135 -4.78 16.85 3.69
CA PRO A 135 -3.58 17.35 3.01
C PRO A 135 -2.94 18.61 3.60
N PRO A 136 -3.68 19.62 4.12
CA PRO A 136 -3.06 20.77 4.78
C PRO A 136 -2.18 20.38 5.97
N THR A 137 -2.59 19.38 6.76
CA THR A 137 -1.78 18.85 7.85
C THR A 137 -0.43 18.33 7.35
N LEU A 138 -0.38 17.64 6.21
CA LEU A 138 0.90 17.20 5.62
C LEU A 138 1.82 18.37 5.29
N LEU A 139 1.26 19.47 4.75
CA LEU A 139 2.04 20.66 4.41
C LEU A 139 2.59 21.34 5.66
N SER A 140 1.80 21.47 6.73
CA SER A 140 2.27 21.98 8.02
C SER A 140 3.36 21.08 8.63
N GLN A 141 3.22 19.76 8.52
CA GLN A 141 4.23 18.79 8.94
C GLN A 141 5.53 18.97 8.14
N THR A 142 5.46 19.11 6.81
CA THR A 142 6.61 19.42 5.95
C THR A 142 7.29 20.72 6.37
N GLN A 143 6.55 21.81 6.56
CA GLN A 143 7.11 23.09 6.97
C GLN A 143 7.81 23.01 8.32
N TYR A 144 7.21 22.34 9.31
CA TYR A 144 7.82 22.14 10.61
C TYR A 144 9.10 21.30 10.53
N SER A 145 9.07 20.17 9.81
CA SER A 145 10.24 19.32 9.61
C SER A 145 11.37 20.03 8.85
N SER A 146 11.04 20.86 7.86
CA SER A 146 12.00 21.69 7.12
C SER A 146 12.73 22.65 8.07
N GLN A 147 12.01 23.32 8.97
CA GLN A 147 12.63 24.18 10.00
C GLN A 147 13.39 23.37 11.06
N ALA A 148 12.91 22.18 11.43
CA ALA A 148 13.61 21.29 12.35
C ALA A 148 14.96 20.85 11.79
N ILE A 149 15.05 20.55 10.48
CA ILE A 149 16.32 20.21 9.81
C ILE A 149 17.29 21.39 9.89
N ARG A 150 16.85 22.61 9.57
CA ARG A 150 17.71 23.81 9.65
C ARG A 150 18.21 24.06 11.07
N TYR A 151 17.34 23.89 12.08
CA TYR A 151 17.72 23.97 13.48
C TYR A 151 18.74 22.89 13.88
N ILE A 152 18.49 21.62 13.52
CA ILE A 152 19.40 20.51 13.81
C ILE A 152 20.76 20.84 13.19
N LEU A 153 20.85 21.17 11.90
CA LEU A 153 22.13 21.46 11.28
C LEU A 153 22.84 22.70 11.86
N SER A 154 22.12 23.67 12.41
CA SER A 154 22.72 24.84 13.07
C SER A 154 23.51 24.50 14.35
N ILE A 155 23.22 23.34 14.96
CA ILE A 155 23.89 22.86 16.16
C ILE A 155 24.96 21.79 15.88
N TYR A 156 25.26 21.53 14.59
CA TYR A 156 26.33 20.64 14.12
C TYR A 156 27.41 21.44 13.35
N PRO A 157 28.60 20.87 13.10
CA PRO A 157 29.61 21.49 12.26
C PRO A 157 29.09 21.86 10.87
N LYS A 158 29.65 22.92 10.27
CA LYS A 158 29.27 23.34 8.92
C LYS A 158 29.58 22.23 7.91
N GLY A 159 28.64 21.96 7.00
CA GLY A 159 28.78 20.92 5.97
C GLY A 159 28.27 19.54 6.40
N THR A 160 27.82 19.36 7.65
CA THR A 160 27.13 18.14 8.07
C THR A 160 25.84 17.93 7.26
N LYS A 161 25.66 16.72 6.74
CA LYS A 161 24.43 16.30 6.05
C LYS A 161 23.56 15.45 6.98
N ILE A 162 22.25 15.52 6.80
CA ILE A 162 21.27 14.76 7.62
C ILE A 162 20.68 13.58 6.85
N ILE A 163 20.41 12.46 7.54
CA ILE A 163 19.61 11.36 7.01
C ILE A 163 18.15 11.57 7.40
N ILE A 164 17.21 11.39 6.48
CA ILE A 164 15.77 11.51 6.76
C ILE A 164 15.13 10.12 6.70
N MET A 165 14.34 9.77 7.71
CA MET A 165 13.56 8.53 7.75
C MET A 165 12.09 8.84 7.97
N GLY A 166 11.21 8.38 7.08
CA GLY A 166 9.78 8.58 7.20
C GLY A 166 9.00 7.26 7.21
N HIS A 167 8.08 7.11 8.15
CA HIS A 167 7.13 6.00 8.19
C HIS A 167 5.75 6.43 7.70
N SER A 168 5.10 5.61 6.88
CA SER A 168 3.74 5.88 6.39
C SER A 168 3.66 7.28 5.76
N MET A 169 2.69 8.11 6.16
CA MET A 169 2.59 9.51 5.69
C MET A 169 3.81 10.38 6.01
N GLY A 170 4.63 10.04 7.01
CA GLY A 170 5.89 10.72 7.30
C GLY A 170 6.93 10.53 6.20
N GLY A 171 6.86 9.44 5.43
CA GLY A 171 7.66 9.27 4.23
C GLY A 171 7.19 10.15 3.07
N THR A 172 5.89 10.45 2.98
CA THR A 172 5.38 11.46 2.03
C THR A 172 5.93 12.83 2.39
N VAL A 173 5.96 13.19 3.67
CA VAL A 173 6.62 14.40 4.16
C VAL A 173 8.10 14.41 3.80
N ALA A 174 8.82 13.31 4.00
CA ALA A 174 10.24 13.18 3.64
C ALA A 174 10.48 13.39 2.13
N GLN A 175 9.61 12.87 1.27
CA GLN A 175 9.69 13.11 -0.18
C GLN A 175 9.42 14.58 -0.54
N LEU A 176 8.51 15.25 0.16
CA LEU A 176 8.30 16.69 -0.04
C LEU A 176 9.51 17.53 0.41
N LEU A 177 10.15 17.16 1.52
CA LEU A 177 11.39 17.81 1.96
C LEU A 177 12.51 17.65 0.93
N LEU A 178 12.58 16.51 0.25
CA LEU A 178 13.52 16.28 -0.84
C LEU A 178 13.24 17.17 -2.07
N ALA A 179 12.01 17.67 -2.24
CA ALA A 179 11.68 18.66 -3.27
C ALA A 179 12.00 20.11 -2.83
N GLU A 180 12.05 20.37 -1.53
CA GLU A 180 12.23 21.71 -0.94
C GLU A 180 13.68 22.04 -0.60
N LEU A 181 14.46 21.04 -0.16
CA LEU A 181 15.82 21.21 0.36
C LEU A 181 16.88 20.78 -0.65
N ASP A 182 18.04 21.43 -0.60
CA ASP A 182 19.18 21.13 -1.46
C ASP A 182 19.91 19.81 -1.10
N ASP A 183 20.54 19.18 -2.09
CA ASP A 183 21.39 17.98 -1.92
C ASP A 183 22.61 18.20 -0.99
N SER A 184 22.98 19.46 -0.75
CA SER A 184 24.02 19.83 0.20
C SER A 184 23.60 19.56 1.65
N ILE A 185 22.31 19.45 1.91
CA ILE A 185 21.69 19.27 3.23
C ILE A 185 21.41 17.79 3.50
N ILE A 186 20.87 17.06 2.51
CA ILE A 186 20.35 15.70 2.72
C ILE A 186 21.36 14.65 2.24
N ARG A 187 21.72 13.73 3.14
CA ARG A 187 22.59 12.57 2.86
C ARG A 187 21.84 11.46 2.13
N ALA A 188 20.67 11.07 2.65
CA ALA A 188 19.81 10.01 2.11
C ALA A 188 18.40 10.10 2.71
N VAL A 189 17.42 9.54 2.00
CA VAL A 189 16.03 9.44 2.46
C VAL A 189 15.59 7.97 2.48
N TYR A 190 15.07 7.53 3.62
CA TYR A 190 14.40 6.23 3.77
C TYR A 190 12.91 6.44 3.94
N THR A 191 12.11 5.77 3.12
CA THR A 191 10.64 5.74 3.26
C THR A 191 10.20 4.32 3.57
N MET A 192 9.37 4.15 4.59
CA MET A 192 8.95 2.84 5.09
C MET A 192 7.43 2.74 5.09
N SER A 193 6.85 1.73 4.41
CA SER A 193 5.40 1.58 4.22
C SER A 193 4.71 2.87 3.78
N THR A 194 5.39 3.67 2.96
CA THR A 194 4.96 5.02 2.59
C THR A 194 4.09 4.98 1.35
N PRO A 195 2.89 5.58 1.35
CA PRO A 195 2.10 5.70 0.14
C PRO A 195 2.77 6.72 -0.81
N SER A 196 3.58 6.24 -1.74
CA SER A 196 4.41 7.08 -2.62
C SER A 196 3.69 7.49 -3.91
N LEU A 197 2.85 6.61 -4.48
CA LEU A 197 2.19 6.86 -5.77
C LEU A 197 0.80 7.52 -5.65
N LEU A 198 0.14 7.30 -4.52
CA LEU A 198 -1.27 7.60 -4.31
C LEU A 198 -1.60 7.86 -2.85
N SER A 199 -2.38 8.91 -2.58
CA SER A 199 -2.93 9.14 -1.24
C SER A 199 -3.92 8.02 -0.86
N PRO A 200 -3.87 7.50 0.38
CA PRO A 200 -4.86 6.54 0.90
C PRO A 200 -6.29 7.09 0.81
N VAL A 201 -6.46 8.39 1.09
CA VAL A 201 -7.73 9.11 1.01
C VAL A 201 -7.59 10.33 0.10
N ARG A 202 -8.54 10.51 -0.83
CA ARG A 202 -8.44 11.44 -1.98
C ARG A 202 -9.62 12.41 -2.06
N PHE A 203 -10.17 12.79 -0.92
CA PHE A 203 -11.37 13.64 -0.83
C PHE A 203 -11.09 15.12 -1.07
N ASP A 204 -9.82 15.51 -1.13
CA ASP A 204 -9.37 16.87 -1.36
C ASP A 204 -8.43 16.91 -2.56
N ARG A 205 -8.67 17.87 -3.46
CA ARG A 205 -7.87 18.11 -4.67
C ARG A 205 -6.40 18.40 -4.35
N ARG A 206 -6.09 19.04 -3.22
CA ARG A 206 -4.71 19.36 -2.80
C ARG A 206 -3.83 18.11 -2.63
N ALA A 207 -4.44 16.97 -2.29
CA ALA A 207 -3.73 15.69 -2.25
C ALA A 207 -3.07 15.37 -3.61
N GLN A 208 -3.74 15.70 -4.73
CA GLN A 208 -3.17 15.47 -6.05
C GLN A 208 -1.91 16.31 -6.28
N THR A 209 -1.90 17.57 -5.84
CA THR A 209 -0.73 18.46 -5.96
C THR A 209 0.47 17.94 -5.17
N ILE A 210 0.24 17.48 -3.93
CA ILE A 210 1.27 16.85 -3.09
C ILE A 210 1.90 15.64 -3.81
N TYR A 211 1.05 14.74 -4.30
CA TYR A 211 1.51 13.50 -4.94
C TYR A 211 2.13 13.72 -6.32
N ASN A 212 1.73 14.77 -7.04
CA ASN A 212 2.42 15.17 -8.27
C ASN A 212 3.84 15.67 -7.97
N THR A 213 4.03 16.37 -6.85
CA THR A 213 5.36 16.80 -6.38
C THR A 213 6.22 15.59 -6.00
N ALA A 214 5.69 14.67 -5.19
CA ALA A 214 6.37 13.42 -4.85
C ALA A 214 6.78 12.63 -6.12
N LYS A 215 5.90 12.50 -7.11
CA LYS A 215 6.24 11.85 -8.38
C LYS A 215 7.39 12.51 -9.14
N ARG A 216 7.54 13.84 -9.06
CA ARG A 216 8.69 14.54 -9.67
C ARG A 216 10.00 14.19 -8.97
N VAL A 217 9.98 14.07 -7.64
CA VAL A 217 11.12 13.59 -6.82
C VAL A 217 11.52 12.17 -7.22
N GLN A 218 10.51 11.29 -7.35
CA GLN A 218 10.68 9.88 -7.68
C GLN A 218 11.20 9.66 -9.10
N SER A 219 10.78 10.47 -10.06
CA SER A 219 11.20 10.37 -11.47
C SER A 219 12.48 11.13 -11.80
N GLY A 220 13.18 11.69 -10.80
CA GLY A 220 14.44 12.40 -11.02
C GLY A 220 14.27 13.71 -11.78
N LYS A 221 13.03 14.20 -11.92
CA LYS A 221 12.69 15.49 -12.56
C LYS A 221 12.96 16.69 -11.66
N ILE A 222 13.46 16.44 -10.47
CA ILE A 222 14.03 17.42 -9.55
C ILE A 222 15.54 17.20 -9.61
N ASN A 223 16.31 18.27 -9.70
CA ASN A 223 17.78 18.24 -9.72
C ASN A 223 18.32 17.81 -8.34
N SER A 224 18.08 16.56 -7.96
CA SER A 224 18.50 15.98 -6.69
C SER A 224 19.13 14.61 -6.92
N THR A 225 20.38 14.48 -6.50
CA THR A 225 21.24 13.30 -6.50
C THR A 225 21.09 12.45 -5.23
N THR A 226 20.48 13.00 -4.18
CA THR A 226 20.29 12.31 -2.89
C THR A 226 19.55 10.98 -3.08
N PRO A 227 20.09 9.86 -2.56
CA PRO A 227 19.41 8.55 -2.62
C PRO A 227 18.05 8.53 -1.91
N LEU A 228 17.06 7.87 -2.51
CA LEU A 228 15.75 7.59 -1.91
C LEU A 228 15.46 6.09 -1.96
N ILE A 229 15.40 5.48 -0.77
CA ILE A 229 15.22 4.04 -0.56
C ILE A 229 13.83 3.82 0.03
N SER A 230 12.95 3.11 -0.68
CA SER A 230 11.60 2.79 -0.23
C SER A 230 11.49 1.33 0.19
N ILE A 231 11.12 1.09 1.44
CA ILE A 231 10.94 -0.24 2.02
C ILE A 231 9.44 -0.51 2.18
N CYS A 232 8.94 -1.56 1.53
CA CYS A 232 7.52 -1.89 1.46
C CYS A 232 7.24 -3.25 2.12
N GLY A 233 6.17 -3.33 2.92
CA GLY A 233 5.85 -4.51 3.76
C GLY A 233 5.33 -5.73 3.01
N GLY A 234 5.27 -5.69 1.68
CA GLY A 234 4.64 -6.74 0.88
C GLY A 234 3.13 -6.77 1.08
N SER A 235 2.56 -7.96 1.10
CA SER A 235 1.12 -8.17 1.11
C SER A 235 0.49 -8.23 2.51
N THR A 236 1.34 -8.21 3.53
CA THR A 236 0.99 -8.16 4.96
C THR A 236 0.56 -6.75 5.37
N ASP A 237 1.08 -5.72 4.73
CA ASP A 237 0.59 -4.34 4.88
C ASP A 237 -0.77 -4.19 4.18
N SER A 238 -1.84 -4.20 4.98
CA SER A 238 -3.21 -4.01 4.50
C SER A 238 -3.65 -2.54 4.48
N GLN A 239 -2.88 -1.63 5.07
CA GLN A 239 -3.20 -0.20 5.08
C GLN A 239 -2.65 0.49 3.83
N ILE A 240 -1.38 0.23 3.51
CA ILE A 240 -0.69 0.76 2.34
C ILE A 240 -0.26 -0.41 1.47
N THR A 241 -0.98 -0.62 0.36
CA THR A 241 -0.66 -1.72 -0.54
C THR A 241 0.70 -1.50 -1.21
N SER A 242 1.47 -2.58 -1.39
CA SER A 242 2.86 -2.47 -1.84
C SER A 242 3.01 -1.84 -3.23
N GLU A 243 2.03 -2.03 -4.12
CA GLU A 243 2.04 -1.38 -5.43
C GLU A 243 1.87 0.15 -5.37
N VAL A 244 1.35 0.69 -4.25
CA VAL A 244 1.29 2.14 -3.99
C VAL A 244 2.54 2.65 -3.27
N CYS A 245 3.23 1.76 -2.55
CA CYS A 245 4.45 2.08 -1.81
C CYS A 245 5.70 2.17 -2.67
N ALA A 246 5.76 1.31 -3.68
CA ALA A 246 6.90 1.17 -4.56
C ALA A 246 7.14 2.39 -5.46
N LEU A 247 8.42 2.64 -5.73
CA LEU A 247 8.94 3.71 -6.55
C LEU A 247 9.34 3.19 -7.94
N PRO A 248 9.29 4.03 -8.98
CA PRO A 248 10.01 3.77 -10.22
C PRO A 248 11.51 3.56 -9.93
N GLU A 249 12.09 2.48 -10.46
CA GLU A 249 13.51 2.20 -10.26
C GLU A 249 14.37 3.09 -11.17
N MET A 250 15.42 3.69 -10.59
CA MET A 250 16.40 4.48 -11.33
C MET A 250 17.78 4.34 -10.69
N GLU A 251 18.80 4.20 -11.53
CA GLU A 251 20.20 4.15 -11.09
C GLU A 251 20.71 5.52 -10.64
N ILE A 252 20.39 6.58 -11.41
CA ILE A 252 20.81 7.96 -11.13
C ILE A 252 19.63 8.91 -11.33
N PRO A 253 19.22 9.67 -10.29
CA PRO A 253 19.63 9.51 -8.88
C PRO A 253 19.12 8.18 -8.31
N LEU A 254 19.81 7.61 -7.32
CA LEU A 254 19.44 6.29 -6.78
C LEU A 254 18.01 6.32 -6.21
N ARG A 255 17.09 5.62 -6.89
CA ARG A 255 15.71 5.37 -6.45
C ARG A 255 15.46 3.88 -6.46
N ARG A 256 15.23 3.31 -5.27
CA ARG A 256 15.08 1.86 -5.14
C ARG A 256 13.90 1.50 -4.25
N THR A 257 13.19 0.45 -4.67
CA THR A 257 12.17 -0.22 -3.86
C THR A 257 12.74 -1.52 -3.33
N ILE A 258 12.51 -1.80 -2.05
CA ILE A 258 12.90 -3.05 -1.40
C ILE A 258 11.65 -3.62 -0.73
N MET A 259 11.20 -4.79 -1.17
CA MET A 259 10.15 -5.52 -0.48
C MET A 259 10.76 -6.22 0.74
N THR A 260 10.10 -6.19 1.90
CA THR A 260 10.61 -6.88 3.10
C THR A 260 10.71 -8.39 2.92
N THR A 261 9.93 -8.96 2.00
CA THR A 261 10.01 -10.38 1.60
C THR A 261 11.27 -10.70 0.80
N SER A 262 11.84 -9.69 0.12
CA SER A 262 13.07 -9.78 -0.67
C SER A 262 14.33 -9.39 0.09
N LEU A 263 14.17 -8.67 1.19
CA LEU A 263 15.27 -8.19 2.00
C LEU A 263 15.96 -9.40 2.67
N GLU A 264 17.22 -9.66 2.26
CA GLU A 264 18.05 -10.71 2.88
C GLU A 264 18.24 -10.40 4.37
N GLY A 265 18.04 -11.40 5.24
CA GLY A 265 17.96 -11.23 6.70
C GLY A 265 16.53 -11.00 7.24
N ALA A 266 15.56 -10.65 6.38
CA ALA A 266 14.15 -10.52 6.77
C ALA A 266 13.25 -11.60 6.18
N TRP A 267 13.22 -11.77 4.85
CA TRP A 267 12.43 -12.78 4.14
C TRP A 267 10.97 -12.92 4.59
N THR A 268 10.36 -11.83 5.07
CA THR A 268 9.02 -11.86 5.65
C THR A 268 8.19 -10.65 5.23
N GLY A 269 6.90 -10.88 5.02
CA GLY A 269 5.94 -9.80 4.88
C GLY A 269 5.73 -9.13 6.23
N VAL A 270 5.64 -7.81 6.23
CA VAL A 270 5.57 -7.00 7.46
C VAL A 270 4.35 -6.11 7.42
N GLY A 271 3.54 -6.16 8.48
CA GLY A 271 2.39 -5.29 8.63
C GLY A 271 2.75 -3.80 8.71
N HIS A 272 1.74 -2.94 8.56
CA HIS A 272 1.96 -1.49 8.47
C HIS A 272 2.68 -0.89 9.69
N ARG A 273 2.33 -1.37 10.90
CA ARG A 273 2.89 -0.86 12.16
C ARG A 273 4.19 -1.57 12.49
N GLU A 274 4.27 -2.82 12.10
CA GLU A 274 5.37 -3.76 12.30
C GLU A 274 6.64 -3.28 11.58
N MET A 275 6.47 -2.54 10.48
CA MET A 275 7.56 -1.99 9.67
C MET A 275 8.64 -1.27 10.50
N VAL A 276 8.27 -0.58 11.59
CA VAL A 276 9.22 0.19 12.41
C VAL A 276 9.77 -0.57 13.61
N TRP A 277 9.22 -1.72 13.99
CA TRP A 277 9.64 -2.46 15.19
C TRP A 277 10.06 -3.91 14.95
N CYS A 278 9.71 -4.48 13.79
CA CYS A 278 10.11 -5.81 13.36
C CYS A 278 11.63 -5.95 13.44
N HIS A 279 12.12 -6.92 14.22
CA HIS A 279 13.55 -7.03 14.49
C HIS A 279 14.39 -7.16 13.21
N GLN A 280 13.93 -7.99 12.29
CA GLN A 280 14.62 -8.30 11.05
C GLN A 280 14.78 -7.04 10.18
N VAL A 281 13.70 -6.26 10.01
CA VAL A 281 13.74 -5.05 9.18
C VAL A 281 14.50 -3.92 9.88
N ARG A 282 14.20 -3.63 11.16
CA ARG A 282 14.83 -2.51 11.88
C ARG A 282 16.35 -2.66 11.96
N ALA A 283 16.85 -3.90 12.09
CA ALA A 283 18.27 -4.17 12.23
C ALA A 283 19.03 -3.80 10.96
N LEU A 284 18.46 -4.14 9.80
CA LEU A 284 19.03 -3.84 8.48
C LEU A 284 18.92 -2.35 8.14
N VAL A 285 17.79 -1.71 8.45
CA VAL A 285 17.65 -0.25 8.29
C VAL A 285 18.70 0.50 9.10
N ALA A 286 18.84 0.16 10.39
CA ALA A 286 19.85 0.76 11.27
C ALA A 286 21.28 0.54 10.74
N ARG A 287 21.61 -0.69 10.30
CA ARG A 287 22.91 -1.05 9.72
C ARG A 287 23.22 -0.22 8.47
N SER A 288 22.25 -0.10 7.58
CA SER A 288 22.40 0.69 6.34
C SER A 288 22.61 2.18 6.62
N ALA A 289 21.91 2.74 7.61
CA ALA A 289 22.07 4.13 8.01
C ALA A 289 23.44 4.40 8.65
N LEU A 290 23.94 3.48 9.49
CA LEU A 290 25.28 3.58 10.10
C LEU A 290 26.38 3.57 9.02
N ALA A 291 26.24 2.71 8.03
CA ALA A 291 27.22 2.62 6.96
C ALA A 291 27.14 3.81 5.99
N LEU A 292 25.96 4.40 5.80
CA LEU A 292 25.81 5.68 5.09
C LEU A 292 26.39 6.89 5.85
N ALA A 293 26.49 6.82 7.17
CA ALA A 293 27.09 7.88 7.97
C ALA A 293 28.61 8.02 7.75
N ARG A 294 29.28 7.04 7.13
CA ARG A 294 30.71 7.16 6.76
C ARG A 294 30.92 8.21 5.65
N GLU A 295 32.01 8.97 5.73
CA GLU A 295 32.34 10.05 4.77
C GLU A 295 32.61 9.55 3.35
N LYS A 296 33.11 8.31 3.18
CA LYS A 296 33.52 7.72 1.89
C LYS A 296 32.55 6.69 1.31
N THR A 297 31.29 6.70 1.70
CA THR A 297 30.31 5.71 1.20
C THR A 297 29.83 6.08 -0.21
N THR A 298 30.12 5.22 -1.19
CA THR A 298 29.62 5.31 -2.58
C THR A 298 28.21 4.71 -2.70
N HIS A 299 27.50 5.00 -3.80
CA HIS A 299 26.21 4.36 -4.09
C HIS A 299 26.32 2.82 -4.14
N GLU A 300 27.42 2.29 -4.67
CA GLU A 300 27.70 0.84 -4.70
C GLU A 300 27.74 0.21 -3.31
N SER A 301 28.12 0.97 -2.28
CA SER A 301 28.16 0.48 -0.90
C SER A 301 26.75 0.23 -0.34
N ILE A 302 25.76 1.06 -0.71
CA ILE A 302 24.36 0.93 -0.25
C ILE A 302 23.78 -0.40 -0.72
N ASP A 303 24.02 -0.75 -1.98
CA ASP A 303 23.58 -1.98 -2.60
C ASP A 303 24.22 -3.21 -1.94
N THR A 304 25.47 -3.07 -1.46
CA THR A 304 26.16 -4.12 -0.70
C THR A 304 25.49 -4.35 0.64
N ILE A 305 25.17 -3.26 1.34
CA ILE A 305 24.66 -3.32 2.71
C ILE A 305 23.21 -3.80 2.74
N LEU A 306 22.43 -3.46 1.72
CA LEU A 306 21.04 -3.89 1.60
C LEU A 306 20.90 -5.25 0.88
N HIS A 307 22.02 -5.84 0.43
CA HIS A 307 22.07 -7.14 -0.27
C HIS A 307 21.13 -7.20 -1.49
N THR A 308 20.93 -6.07 -2.17
CA THR A 308 19.84 -5.93 -3.17
C THR A 308 20.18 -6.39 -4.59
N HIS A 309 21.46 -6.62 -4.93
CA HIS A 309 21.83 -7.13 -6.26
C HIS A 309 23.03 -8.11 -6.25
N PRO A 310 23.10 -9.02 -7.25
CA PRO A 310 24.30 -9.80 -7.50
C PRO A 310 25.43 -8.86 -7.93
N TYR A 311 26.54 -8.85 -7.20
CA TYR A 311 27.77 -8.27 -7.70
C TYR A 311 28.29 -9.12 -8.86
N PRO A 312 28.55 -8.55 -10.05
CA PRO A 312 29.68 -9.00 -10.84
C PRO A 312 30.92 -8.50 -10.11
N THR A 313 31.43 -9.29 -9.16
CA THR A 313 32.77 -9.04 -8.64
C THR A 313 33.72 -9.19 -9.82
N ARG A 314 34.55 -8.16 -10.08
CA ARG A 314 35.56 -8.23 -11.14
C ARG A 314 36.46 -9.43 -10.80
N PRO A 315 36.69 -10.39 -11.70
CA PRO A 315 37.50 -11.56 -11.41
C PRO A 315 38.89 -11.10 -10.97
N SER A 316 39.37 -11.64 -9.85
CA SER A 316 40.77 -11.44 -9.46
C SER A 316 41.63 -12.14 -10.50
N THR A 317 42.50 -11.38 -11.16
CA THR A 317 43.53 -11.93 -12.06
C THR A 317 44.75 -12.44 -11.30
N SER A 318 44.74 -12.37 -9.97
CA SER A 318 45.88 -12.79 -9.14
C SER A 318 45.85 -14.31 -8.99
N PRO A 319 46.88 -15.04 -9.46
CA PRO A 319 46.96 -16.49 -9.27
C PRO A 319 47.06 -16.81 -7.77
N VAL A 320 46.42 -17.90 -7.37
CA VAL A 320 46.44 -18.42 -5.99
C VAL A 320 47.27 -19.69 -5.98
N THR A 321 48.39 -19.67 -5.26
CA THR A 321 49.25 -20.83 -5.05
C THR A 321 48.60 -21.79 -4.04
N LEU A 322 48.43 -23.05 -4.42
CA LEU A 322 47.89 -24.09 -3.52
C LEU A 322 49.06 -24.75 -2.76
N GLU A 323 49.34 -24.31 -1.53
CA GLU A 323 50.35 -24.97 -0.68
C GLU A 323 50.01 -26.45 -0.46
N ALA A 324 50.92 -27.38 -0.85
CA ALA A 324 51.00 -28.82 -0.52
C ALA A 324 49.71 -29.48 0.03
N ALA A 325 48.58 -29.29 -0.64
CA ALA A 325 47.27 -29.68 -0.15
C ALA A 325 46.86 -31.03 -0.72
N ASN A 326 46.09 -31.81 0.05
CA ASN A 326 45.43 -33.01 -0.46
C ASN A 326 44.44 -32.63 -1.58
N LEU A 327 44.86 -32.81 -2.83
CA LEU A 327 44.06 -32.58 -4.04
C LEU A 327 43.16 -33.80 -4.30
N HIS A 328 41.85 -33.59 -4.35
CA HIS A 328 40.85 -34.61 -4.64
C HIS A 328 40.15 -34.30 -5.96
N TYR A 329 40.39 -35.11 -6.99
CA TYR A 329 39.74 -34.97 -8.30
C TYR A 329 38.47 -35.83 -8.40
N ILE A 330 37.34 -35.22 -8.71
CA ILE A 330 36.05 -35.89 -8.88
C ILE A 330 35.85 -36.15 -10.38
N ARG A 331 35.86 -37.41 -10.83
CA ARG A 331 35.94 -37.73 -12.27
C ARG A 331 34.61 -38.02 -12.97
N ASP A 332 33.55 -38.34 -12.22
CA ASP A 332 32.30 -38.89 -12.80
C ASP A 332 31.02 -38.19 -12.32
N THR A 333 31.12 -37.05 -11.63
CA THR A 333 29.94 -36.31 -11.15
C THR A 333 30.11 -34.81 -11.35
N ASN A 334 29.01 -34.14 -11.67
CA ASN A 334 28.88 -32.68 -11.66
C ASN A 334 28.54 -32.13 -10.27
N ARG A 335 28.54 -33.00 -9.24
CA ARG A 335 28.07 -32.70 -7.89
C ARG A 335 29.09 -33.11 -6.86
N LEU A 336 29.30 -32.21 -5.90
CA LEU A 336 30.16 -32.34 -4.73
C LEU A 336 29.27 -32.38 -3.48
N ASP A 337 29.46 -33.39 -2.64
CA ASP A 337 28.73 -33.54 -1.39
C ASP A 337 29.71 -33.86 -0.25
N LEU A 338 30.05 -32.82 0.51
CA LEU A 338 30.98 -32.88 1.62
C LEU A 338 30.19 -32.87 2.93
N GLY A 339 29.97 -34.07 3.48
CA GLY A 339 29.43 -34.29 4.82
C GLY A 339 30.50 -34.11 5.91
N LYS A 340 30.95 -35.22 6.53
CA LYS A 340 32.08 -35.24 7.49
C LYS A 340 33.38 -35.69 6.78
N LEU A 341 34.07 -34.80 6.09
CA LEU A 341 35.35 -35.12 5.41
C LEU A 341 36.46 -34.12 5.77
N GLU A 342 37.71 -34.50 5.49
CA GLU A 342 38.96 -33.86 5.91
C GLU A 342 39.26 -32.53 5.19
N SER A 343 40.28 -31.78 5.65
CA SER A 343 40.76 -30.58 4.97
C SER A 343 41.42 -30.92 3.64
N GLY A 344 41.11 -30.18 2.59
CA GLY A 344 41.65 -30.44 1.25
C GLY A 344 41.06 -29.53 0.18
N VAL A 345 41.45 -29.79 -1.07
CA VAL A 345 40.96 -29.09 -2.25
C VAL A 345 40.22 -30.09 -3.12
N TYR A 346 38.93 -29.85 -3.36
CA TYR A 346 38.08 -30.72 -4.17
C TYR A 346 37.86 -30.11 -5.55
N MET A 347 38.25 -30.82 -6.61
CA MET A 347 38.16 -30.35 -7.99
C MET A 347 37.01 -31.03 -8.73
N LEU A 348 36.09 -30.21 -9.25
CA LEU A 348 34.95 -30.59 -10.10
C LEU A 348 35.26 -30.25 -11.57
N PRO A 349 35.09 -31.20 -12.51
CA PRO A 349 35.40 -30.97 -13.92
C PRO A 349 34.35 -30.07 -14.57
N LEU A 350 34.79 -29.17 -15.45
CA LEU A 350 33.91 -28.32 -16.26
C LEU A 350 33.79 -28.88 -17.69
N PRO A 351 32.57 -29.23 -18.14
CA PRO A 351 32.30 -29.54 -19.54
C PRO A 351 32.71 -28.38 -20.47
N LYS A 352 33.35 -28.71 -21.61
CA LYS A 352 33.72 -27.71 -22.63
C LYS A 352 32.47 -27.26 -23.42
N GLN A 353 32.48 -26.01 -23.89
CA GLN A 353 31.50 -25.42 -24.84
C GLN A 353 30.08 -25.12 -24.33
N GLN A 354 29.85 -24.96 -23.02
CA GLN A 354 28.57 -24.49 -22.48
C GLN A 354 28.77 -23.46 -21.36
N THR A 355 27.90 -22.45 -21.33
CA THR A 355 27.70 -21.57 -20.16
C THR A 355 26.99 -22.37 -19.08
N LEU A 356 27.74 -22.78 -18.05
CA LEU A 356 27.21 -23.53 -16.93
C LEU A 356 27.09 -22.62 -15.71
N ARG A 357 26.33 -23.07 -14.72
CA ARG A 357 26.18 -22.38 -13.45
C ARG A 357 26.65 -23.27 -12.33
N PHE A 358 27.51 -22.73 -11.50
CA PHE A 358 27.97 -23.37 -10.27
C PHE A 358 27.16 -22.82 -9.10
N THR A 359 26.52 -23.72 -8.36
CA THR A 359 25.76 -23.43 -7.15
C THR A 359 26.41 -24.16 -5.97
N LEU A 360 26.72 -23.46 -4.88
CA LEU A 360 27.25 -24.05 -3.66
C LEU A 360 26.43 -23.61 -2.44
N PHE A 361 26.06 -24.58 -1.61
CA PHE A 361 25.43 -24.39 -0.31
C PHE A 361 26.39 -24.79 0.80
N ALA A 362 26.55 -23.94 1.83
CA ALA A 362 27.41 -24.23 2.96
C ALA A 362 26.77 -23.84 4.29
N HIS A 363 26.77 -24.77 5.24
CA HIS A 363 26.24 -24.53 6.58
C HIS A 363 27.31 -23.99 7.52
N ASN A 364 26.99 -22.90 8.24
CA ASN A 364 27.85 -22.24 9.23
C ASN A 364 29.27 -21.96 8.72
N SER A 365 29.44 -21.67 7.43
CA SER A 365 30.75 -21.45 6.82
C SER A 365 30.83 -20.03 6.25
N ARG A 366 32.04 -19.51 6.05
CA ARG A 366 32.28 -18.19 5.44
C ARG A 366 33.02 -18.37 4.12
N ILE A 367 32.68 -17.59 3.11
CA ILE A 367 33.49 -17.52 1.89
C ILE A 367 34.58 -16.48 2.09
N ASP A 368 35.79 -16.87 1.74
CA ASP A 368 36.99 -16.05 1.82
C ASP A 368 36.94 -14.94 0.73
N ASP A 369 36.84 -13.68 1.16
CA ASP A 369 36.61 -12.53 0.26
C ASP A 369 37.85 -11.66 0.02
N PHE A 370 39.06 -12.23 -0.01
CA PHE A 370 40.31 -11.45 -0.08
C PHE A 370 40.29 -10.17 -0.92
N GLY A 371 40.72 -9.06 -0.28
CA GLY A 371 41.44 -7.98 -0.95
C GLY A 371 42.93 -8.34 -1.09
N SER A 372 43.59 -7.75 -2.11
CA SER A 372 45.00 -7.77 -2.60
C SER A 372 46.06 -8.83 -2.18
N ASN A 373 45.90 -9.68 -1.16
CA ASN A 373 46.88 -10.69 -0.74
C ASN A 373 46.34 -12.11 -0.93
N SER A 374 46.73 -12.77 -2.03
CA SER A 374 46.31 -14.11 -2.44
C SER A 374 46.93 -15.27 -1.66
N ASP A 375 47.98 -15.03 -0.88
CA ASP A 375 48.80 -16.08 -0.25
C ASP A 375 48.49 -16.34 1.24
N ARG A 376 47.39 -15.81 1.79
CA ARG A 376 47.05 -16.05 3.21
C ARG A 376 46.38 -17.42 3.39
N ALA A 377 46.82 -18.17 4.41
CA ALA A 377 46.18 -19.43 4.81
C ALA A 377 44.71 -19.22 5.22
N LEU A 378 43.84 -20.19 4.87
CA LEU A 378 42.43 -20.16 5.24
C LEU A 378 42.25 -20.28 6.75
N GLU A 379 41.44 -19.38 7.34
CA GLU A 379 41.05 -19.49 8.74
C GLU A 379 40.05 -20.64 8.95
N GLU A 380 39.95 -21.14 10.19
CA GLU A 380 39.04 -22.23 10.53
C GLU A 380 37.60 -21.87 10.12
N GLY A 381 37.01 -22.69 9.25
CA GLY A 381 35.63 -22.48 8.82
C GLY A 381 35.43 -21.63 7.57
N GLN A 382 36.51 -21.16 6.94
CA GLN A 382 36.46 -20.51 5.64
C GLN A 382 36.49 -21.51 4.48
N ILE A 383 35.86 -21.10 3.37
CA ILE A 383 35.81 -21.81 2.10
C ILE A 383 36.34 -20.86 1.03
N ARG A 384 37.18 -21.38 0.14
CA ARG A 384 37.67 -20.66 -1.04
C ARG A 384 37.20 -21.37 -2.29
N ILE A 385 36.68 -20.59 -3.25
CA ILE A 385 36.16 -21.09 -4.51
C ILE A 385 37.05 -20.57 -5.63
N LEU A 386 37.63 -21.49 -6.39
CA LEU A 386 38.66 -21.22 -7.37
C LEU A 386 38.26 -21.80 -8.73
N TYR A 387 38.66 -21.11 -9.79
CA TYR A 387 38.69 -21.62 -11.15
C TYR A 387 40.12 -22.08 -11.45
N CYS A 388 40.30 -23.35 -11.77
CA CYS A 388 41.61 -23.97 -11.98
C CYS A 388 41.73 -24.55 -13.39
N SER A 389 42.91 -24.46 -13.97
CA SER A 389 43.28 -25.11 -15.24
C SER A 389 44.66 -25.74 -15.13
N GLN A 390 44.91 -26.81 -15.90
CA GLN A 390 46.26 -27.35 -15.96
C GLN A 390 47.18 -26.39 -16.74
N PRO A 391 48.37 -26.08 -16.21
CA PRO A 391 49.32 -25.24 -16.92
C PRO A 391 49.84 -25.94 -18.19
N PRO A 392 50.07 -25.18 -19.27
CA PRO A 392 50.63 -25.73 -20.49
C PRO A 392 52.09 -26.14 -20.25
N THR A 393 52.32 -27.45 -20.14
CA THR A 393 53.62 -28.15 -20.09
C THR A 393 54.53 -27.89 -18.88
N SER A 394 54.86 -28.97 -18.15
CA SER A 394 55.95 -29.19 -17.17
C SER A 394 55.76 -28.91 -15.67
N SER A 395 54.62 -28.39 -15.19
CA SER A 395 54.33 -28.35 -13.73
C SER A 395 53.20 -29.29 -13.33
N VAL A 396 53.31 -29.91 -12.15
CA VAL A 396 52.31 -30.83 -11.57
C VAL A 396 51.15 -30.06 -10.91
N GLU A 397 51.37 -28.78 -10.59
CA GLU A 397 50.40 -27.95 -9.86
C GLU A 397 49.46 -27.19 -10.81
N PRO A 398 48.14 -27.16 -10.53
CA PRO A 398 47.16 -26.44 -11.35
C PRO A 398 47.25 -24.92 -11.13
N SER A 399 47.05 -24.14 -12.21
CA SER A 399 46.93 -22.68 -12.14
C SER A 399 45.51 -22.30 -11.75
N CYS A 400 45.34 -21.70 -10.57
CA CYS A 400 44.04 -21.36 -9.99
C CYS A 400 43.86 -19.85 -9.78
N VAL A 401 42.66 -19.33 -10.07
CA VAL A 401 42.24 -17.95 -9.80
C VAL A 401 40.94 -17.94 -9.00
N LYS A 402 40.64 -16.86 -8.26
CA LYS A 402 39.38 -16.75 -7.50
C LYS A 402 38.20 -16.71 -8.47
N LEU A 403 37.21 -17.58 -8.25
CA LEU A 403 35.98 -17.53 -9.00
C LEU A 403 35.10 -16.38 -8.48
N ALA A 404 34.82 -15.41 -9.35
CA ALA A 404 33.85 -14.36 -9.07
C ALA A 404 32.42 -14.94 -9.06
N GLY A 405 31.62 -14.53 -8.08
CA GLY A 405 30.23 -14.97 -7.99
C GLY A 405 29.44 -14.18 -6.96
N LYS A 406 28.13 -14.45 -6.92
CA LYS A 406 27.18 -13.90 -5.97
C LYS A 406 27.23 -14.74 -4.69
N ILE A 407 27.47 -14.07 -3.56
CA ILE A 407 27.27 -14.65 -2.23
C ILE A 407 25.91 -14.15 -1.72
N SER A 408 25.06 -15.06 -1.29
CA SER A 408 23.77 -14.75 -0.68
C SER A 408 23.56 -15.57 0.58
N THR A 409 22.72 -15.05 1.47
CA THR A 409 22.24 -15.82 2.62
C THR A 409 20.86 -16.39 2.31
N LEU A 410 20.63 -17.63 2.73
CA LEU A 410 19.34 -18.30 2.61
C LEU A 410 18.71 -18.48 3.99
N PRO A 411 17.39 -18.33 4.08
CA PRO A 411 16.69 -18.52 5.34
C PRO A 411 16.76 -19.97 5.79
N ARG A 412 17.06 -20.18 7.08
CA ARG A 412 16.94 -21.52 7.68
C ARG A 412 15.46 -21.87 7.85
N GLN A 413 15.06 -22.98 7.25
CA GLN A 413 13.67 -23.42 7.27
C GLN A 413 13.39 -24.36 8.45
N LYS A 414 12.22 -24.23 9.06
CA LYS A 414 11.63 -25.29 9.88
C LYS A 414 10.89 -26.27 8.97
N TRP A 415 11.33 -27.53 8.97
CA TRP A 415 10.74 -28.58 8.15
C TRP A 415 10.23 -29.75 9.00
N PRO A 416 9.00 -30.24 8.79
CA PRO A 416 7.94 -29.66 7.96
C PRO A 416 7.30 -28.42 8.61
N GLY A 417 6.82 -27.46 7.82
CA GLY A 417 6.27 -26.22 8.35
C GLY A 417 6.09 -25.13 7.30
N ALA A 418 5.35 -24.08 7.64
CA ALA A 418 5.27 -22.87 6.82
C ALA A 418 6.52 -22.00 7.04
N PHE A 419 6.88 -21.22 6.03
CA PHE A 419 7.90 -20.20 6.12
C PHE A 419 7.32 -18.83 5.71
N PRO A 420 7.67 -17.74 6.41
CA PRO A 420 8.47 -17.68 7.64
C PRO A 420 7.78 -18.28 8.86
N ASP A 421 8.56 -18.72 9.85
CA ASP A 421 8.04 -19.09 11.17
C ASP A 421 7.75 -17.83 12.01
N SER A 422 6.94 -17.97 13.05
CA SER A 422 6.53 -16.95 14.03
C SER A 422 7.67 -16.09 14.61
N LYS A 423 8.91 -16.61 14.68
CA LYS A 423 10.08 -15.86 15.19
C LYS A 423 10.99 -15.28 14.10
N GLY A 424 10.68 -15.50 12.81
CA GLY A 424 11.54 -15.07 11.71
C GLY A 424 12.86 -15.83 11.65
N VAL A 425 13.84 -15.25 10.96
CA VAL A 425 15.22 -15.74 10.84
C VAL A 425 16.17 -14.66 11.37
N ASN A 426 17.21 -15.06 12.09
CA ASN A 426 18.29 -14.15 12.48
C ASN A 426 19.43 -14.21 11.47
N ASP A 427 20.12 -13.08 11.26
CA ASP A 427 21.25 -12.97 10.32
C ASP A 427 22.34 -14.03 10.56
N ASP A 428 22.56 -14.44 11.82
CA ASP A 428 23.60 -15.40 12.20
C ASP A 428 23.20 -16.88 11.97
N ASP A 429 21.92 -17.15 11.65
CA ASP A 429 21.37 -18.51 11.48
C ASP A 429 21.28 -18.96 10.01
N GLY A 430 21.75 -18.14 9.06
CA GLY A 430 21.60 -18.35 7.62
C GLY A 430 22.45 -19.48 7.02
N LEU A 431 21.90 -20.14 6.00
CA LEU A 431 22.69 -21.02 5.11
C LEU A 431 23.37 -20.16 4.05
N LEU A 432 24.68 -20.33 3.85
CA LEU A 432 25.40 -19.59 2.81
C LEU A 432 25.14 -20.22 1.44
N MET A 433 24.89 -19.38 0.44
CA MET A 433 24.80 -19.78 -0.95
C MET A 433 25.80 -18.98 -1.80
N PHE A 434 26.46 -19.66 -2.74
CA PHE A 434 27.30 -19.05 -3.75
C PHE A 434 26.83 -19.45 -5.14
N GLU A 435 26.73 -18.48 -6.03
CA GLU A 435 26.31 -18.67 -7.43
C GLU A 435 27.32 -18.01 -8.38
N ALA A 436 27.79 -18.75 -9.39
CA ALA A 436 28.61 -18.18 -10.46
C ALA A 436 28.21 -18.78 -11.80
N ASN A 437 28.08 -17.94 -12.84
CA ASN A 437 28.04 -18.44 -14.21
C ASN A 437 29.48 -18.64 -14.67
N VAL A 438 29.79 -19.84 -15.15
CA VAL A 438 31.14 -20.25 -15.53
C VAL A 438 31.13 -20.67 -16.99
N GLU A 439 31.94 -19.98 -17.79
CA GLU A 439 32.23 -20.34 -19.17
C GLU A 439 33.58 -21.05 -19.21
N ALA A 440 33.62 -22.27 -19.73
CA ALA A 440 34.88 -22.95 -19.95
C ALA A 440 35.62 -22.26 -21.10
N GLU A 441 36.76 -21.61 -20.81
CA GLU A 441 37.62 -21.06 -21.86
C GLU A 441 38.09 -22.16 -22.81
N VAL A 442 37.91 -21.94 -24.11
CA VAL A 442 38.21 -22.93 -25.16
C VAL A 442 39.70 -23.33 -25.16
N SER A 443 40.58 -22.43 -24.71
CA SER A 443 42.03 -22.59 -24.65
C SER A 443 42.56 -23.24 -23.37
N ALA A 444 41.76 -23.38 -22.31
CA ALA A 444 42.23 -23.91 -21.03
C ALA A 444 42.34 -25.46 -21.07
N PRO A 445 43.52 -26.04 -20.77
CA PRO A 445 43.65 -27.48 -20.60
C PRO A 445 42.92 -27.91 -19.32
N ASP A 446 41.91 -28.78 -19.48
CA ASP A 446 41.21 -29.47 -18.38
C ASP A 446 40.66 -28.53 -17.28
N PRO A 447 39.67 -27.67 -17.61
CA PRO A 447 39.15 -26.68 -16.67
C PRO A 447 38.36 -27.34 -15.52
N HIS A 448 38.58 -26.85 -14.31
CA HIS A 448 37.95 -27.34 -13.08
C HIS A 448 37.49 -26.18 -12.18
N ILE A 449 36.42 -26.41 -11.42
CA ILE A 449 36.10 -25.59 -10.24
C ILE A 449 36.67 -26.29 -9.01
N ALA A 450 37.53 -25.60 -8.27
CA ALA A 450 38.08 -26.11 -7.03
C ALA A 450 37.42 -25.45 -5.81
N VAL A 451 37.02 -26.29 -4.85
CA VAL A 451 36.50 -25.86 -3.54
C VAL A 451 37.54 -26.26 -2.48
N GLN A 452 38.24 -25.27 -1.94
CA GLN A 452 39.22 -25.46 -0.88
C GLN A 452 38.59 -25.18 0.49
N ARG A 453 38.87 -26.05 1.46
CA ARG A 453 38.33 -25.97 2.81
C ARG A 453 39.42 -26.20 3.86
N ALA A 454 39.43 -25.37 4.92
CA ALA A 454 40.29 -25.56 6.09
C ALA A 454 39.78 -26.68 7.03
N ALA A 455 40.68 -27.26 7.84
CA ALA A 455 40.34 -28.25 8.87
C ALA A 455 39.35 -27.67 9.89
N GLN A 456 38.44 -28.50 10.43
CA GLN A 456 37.36 -28.02 11.30
C GLN A 456 37.13 -28.93 12.51
N ARG A 457 36.78 -28.31 13.65
CA ARG A 457 36.37 -29.01 14.88
C ARG A 457 34.87 -29.38 14.96
N ALA A 458 34.00 -28.73 14.18
CA ALA A 458 32.54 -28.90 14.25
C ALA A 458 31.94 -29.50 12.95
N ALA A 459 30.80 -30.19 13.07
CA ALA A 459 30.09 -30.78 11.93
C ALA A 459 29.46 -29.70 11.03
N ARG A 460 30.12 -29.38 9.92
CA ARG A 460 29.60 -28.52 8.84
C ARG A 460 29.54 -29.32 7.55
N TRP A 461 28.59 -28.99 6.68
CA TRP A 461 28.43 -29.64 5.37
C TRP A 461 28.49 -28.61 4.25
N ILE A 462 28.94 -29.07 3.08
CA ILE A 462 28.97 -28.30 1.83
C ILE A 462 28.37 -29.18 0.73
N VAL A 463 27.45 -28.64 -0.06
CA VAL A 463 26.94 -29.29 -1.27
C VAL A 463 27.11 -28.32 -2.41
N ALA A 464 27.72 -28.75 -3.51
CA ALA A 464 27.85 -27.93 -4.71
C ALA A 464 27.51 -28.74 -5.96
N GLU A 465 26.96 -28.08 -6.97
CA GLU A 465 26.57 -28.70 -8.23
C GLU A 465 26.83 -27.76 -9.41
N ILE A 466 27.25 -28.33 -10.54
CA ILE A 466 27.39 -27.65 -11.83
C ILE A 466 26.17 -28.00 -12.68
N GLU A 467 25.43 -26.98 -13.07
CA GLU A 467 24.09 -27.08 -13.64
C GLU A 467 23.99 -26.29 -14.95
N ASN A 468 23.01 -26.61 -15.79
CA ASN A 468 22.74 -25.83 -16.98
C ASN A 468 22.12 -24.45 -16.61
N THR A 469 22.38 -23.45 -17.43
CA THR A 469 21.85 -22.10 -17.25
C THR A 469 20.39 -21.96 -17.71
N GLU A 470 19.94 -22.84 -18.61
CA GLU A 470 18.59 -22.83 -19.18
C GLU A 470 17.50 -23.14 -18.15
N GLY A 471 16.43 -22.33 -18.16
CA GLY A 471 15.26 -22.50 -17.30
C GLY A 471 14.10 -23.16 -18.06
N LEU A 472 13.16 -23.74 -17.32
CA LEU A 472 11.99 -24.42 -17.87
C LEU A 472 10.80 -23.46 -17.99
N ASP A 473 10.22 -23.34 -19.17
CA ASP A 473 9.02 -22.52 -19.37
C ASP A 473 7.75 -23.33 -19.07
N SER A 474 6.93 -22.82 -18.15
CA SER A 474 5.63 -23.41 -17.87
C SER A 474 4.63 -23.08 -19.00
N SER A 475 3.88 -24.11 -19.42
CA SER A 475 2.77 -23.95 -20.36
C SER A 475 1.47 -23.47 -19.69
N VAL A 476 1.41 -23.42 -18.35
CA VAL A 476 0.21 -23.10 -17.58
C VAL A 476 -0.23 -21.66 -17.83
N THR A 477 -1.49 -21.49 -18.25
CA THR A 477 -2.10 -20.17 -18.43
C THR A 477 -2.97 -19.79 -17.25
N THR A 478 -3.23 -18.49 -17.08
CA THR A 478 -4.18 -18.01 -16.06
C THR A 478 -5.56 -18.63 -16.18
N TRP A 479 -6.05 -18.86 -17.40
CA TRP A 479 -7.34 -19.50 -17.63
C TRP A 479 -7.36 -20.96 -17.19
N ASP A 480 -6.24 -21.68 -17.32
CA ASP A 480 -6.12 -23.06 -16.83
C ASP A 480 -6.21 -23.10 -15.30
N THR A 481 -5.61 -22.12 -14.60
CA THR A 481 -5.66 -22.07 -13.13
C THR A 481 -7.07 -21.81 -12.57
N MET A 482 -8.00 -21.30 -13.38
CA MET A 482 -9.39 -21.05 -12.99
C MET A 482 -10.27 -22.32 -13.04
N LYS A 483 -9.80 -23.38 -13.70
CA LYS A 483 -10.55 -24.65 -13.80
C LYS A 483 -10.65 -25.33 -12.43
N PRO A 484 -11.72 -26.08 -12.15
CA PRO A 484 -11.81 -26.91 -10.94
C PRO A 484 -10.59 -27.84 -10.86
N GLY A 485 -9.85 -27.81 -9.74
CA GLY A 485 -8.62 -28.58 -9.54
C GLY A 485 -7.32 -27.90 -10.00
N GLY A 486 -7.41 -26.75 -10.68
CA GLY A 486 -6.25 -25.99 -11.17
C GLY A 486 -5.54 -26.66 -12.35
N ALA A 487 -4.29 -26.24 -12.57
CA ALA A 487 -3.43 -26.72 -13.63
C ALA A 487 -2.17 -27.36 -13.03
N THR A 488 -1.92 -28.62 -13.38
CA THR A 488 -0.73 -29.34 -12.92
C THR A 488 0.35 -29.32 -13.99
N PHE A 489 1.57 -29.00 -13.56
CA PHE A 489 2.77 -29.01 -14.37
C PHE A 489 3.78 -29.97 -13.74
N ALA A 490 4.14 -31.03 -14.46
CA ALA A 490 5.11 -32.02 -14.01
C ALA A 490 6.53 -31.49 -14.21
N LEU A 491 7.38 -31.72 -13.21
CA LEU A 491 8.79 -31.38 -13.28
C LEU A 491 9.57 -32.59 -13.83
N PRO A 492 10.58 -32.34 -14.67
CA PRO A 492 11.46 -33.40 -15.15
C PRO A 492 12.30 -33.98 -14.01
N THR A 493 12.83 -35.19 -14.20
CA THR A 493 13.57 -35.95 -13.17
C THR A 493 14.85 -35.27 -12.67
N TRP A 494 15.43 -34.35 -13.46
CA TRP A 494 16.57 -33.51 -13.06
C TRP A 494 16.19 -32.38 -12.08
N SER A 495 14.91 -32.21 -11.72
CA SER A 495 14.47 -31.23 -10.69
C SER A 495 15.07 -31.47 -9.29
N LYS A 496 15.87 -32.52 -9.12
CA LYS A 496 16.70 -32.80 -7.94
C LYS A 496 18.04 -32.07 -7.91
N SER A 497 18.38 -31.32 -8.97
CA SER A 497 19.57 -30.47 -8.98
C SER A 497 19.50 -29.38 -7.92
N ALA A 498 20.66 -28.86 -7.52
CA ALA A 498 20.81 -27.82 -6.50
C ALA A 498 19.88 -26.61 -6.68
N ARG A 499 19.59 -26.25 -7.94
CA ARG A 499 18.85 -25.07 -8.35
C ARG A 499 18.11 -25.30 -9.67
N THR A 500 16.79 -25.18 -9.64
CA THR A 500 15.91 -25.28 -10.83
C THR A 500 15.10 -24.00 -11.02
N ILE A 501 15.19 -23.34 -12.19
CA ILE A 501 14.35 -22.18 -12.53
C ILE A 501 13.18 -22.62 -13.41
N ILE A 502 11.97 -22.21 -13.02
CA ILE A 502 10.74 -22.36 -13.81
C ILE A 502 10.18 -20.97 -14.11
N ARG A 503 10.05 -20.61 -15.39
CA ARG A 503 9.46 -19.34 -15.82
C ARG A 503 7.95 -19.50 -16.03
N LEU A 504 7.20 -18.46 -15.70
CA LEU A 504 5.73 -18.44 -15.76
C LEU A 504 5.22 -17.36 -16.75
N PRO A 505 5.59 -17.42 -18.05
CA PRO A 505 5.32 -16.33 -19.01
C PRO A 505 3.84 -16.09 -19.30
N LYS A 506 2.98 -17.11 -19.12
CA LYS A 506 1.54 -17.05 -19.43
C LYS A 506 0.65 -16.83 -18.21
N LEU A 507 1.25 -16.58 -17.04
CA LEU A 507 0.54 -16.30 -15.79
C LEU A 507 0.37 -14.79 -15.61
N PHE A 508 -0.84 -14.34 -15.30
CA PHE A 508 -1.20 -12.94 -15.19
C PHE A 508 -0.74 -12.37 -13.84
N SER A 509 0.39 -11.68 -13.85
CA SER A 509 1.00 -11.07 -12.67
C SER A 509 0.36 -9.71 -12.37
N HIS A 510 -0.52 -9.66 -11.35
CA HIS A 510 -1.24 -8.44 -10.97
C HIS A 510 -1.65 -8.48 -9.50
N ALA A 511 -1.65 -7.35 -8.79
CA ALA A 511 -1.95 -7.21 -7.35
C ALA A 511 -3.39 -7.58 -6.93
N LEU A 512 -4.23 -7.94 -7.89
CA LEU A 512 -5.60 -8.39 -7.64
C LEU A 512 -5.70 -9.92 -7.62
N VAL A 513 -4.74 -10.62 -8.22
CA VAL A 513 -4.82 -12.04 -8.50
C VAL A 513 -3.80 -12.77 -7.63
N ILE A 514 -4.26 -13.81 -6.94
CA ILE A 514 -3.41 -14.66 -6.10
C ILE A 514 -3.58 -16.09 -6.56
N TYR A 515 -2.46 -16.79 -6.72
CA TYR A 515 -2.47 -18.21 -7.06
C TYR A 515 -2.08 -19.05 -5.85
N ARG A 516 -2.74 -20.18 -5.66
CA ARG A 516 -2.38 -21.20 -4.66
C ARG A 516 -1.64 -22.32 -5.37
N VAL A 517 -0.50 -22.71 -4.82
CA VAL A 517 0.37 -23.75 -5.35
C VAL A 517 0.44 -24.90 -4.36
N GLU A 518 0.25 -26.12 -4.87
CA GLU A 518 0.41 -27.36 -4.12
C GLU A 518 1.49 -28.20 -4.80
N THR A 519 2.31 -28.87 -3.99
CA THR A 519 3.43 -29.67 -4.48
C THR A 519 3.22 -31.14 -4.20
N LYS A 520 3.62 -31.98 -5.16
CA LYS A 520 3.76 -33.42 -4.97
C LYS A 520 5.23 -33.79 -4.96
N TYR A 521 5.63 -34.68 -4.05
CA TYR A 521 7.01 -35.14 -3.89
C TYR A 521 7.24 -36.53 -4.47
N ASP A 522 8.49 -36.78 -4.83
CA ASP A 522 8.99 -38.13 -5.11
C ASP A 522 9.35 -38.85 -3.80
N GLY A 523 8.43 -39.66 -3.26
CA GLY A 523 8.69 -40.51 -2.08
C GLY A 523 8.58 -39.80 -0.72
N GLN A 524 9.21 -40.37 0.32
CA GLN A 524 9.20 -39.83 1.69
C GLN A 524 10.48 -39.02 1.98
N CYS A 525 10.32 -37.72 2.25
CA CYS A 525 11.45 -36.81 2.55
C CYS A 525 11.73 -36.71 4.06
N SER A 526 12.62 -37.56 4.58
CA SER A 526 13.03 -37.58 5.98
C SER A 526 14.28 -36.72 6.23
N ALA A 527 14.09 -35.55 6.86
CA ALA A 527 15.15 -34.65 7.38
C ALA A 527 16.26 -34.24 6.38
N PRO A 528 15.93 -33.60 5.24
CA PRO A 528 16.94 -33.09 4.31
C PRO A 528 17.75 -31.94 4.91
N ARG A 529 19.02 -31.81 4.50
CA ARG A 529 19.93 -30.71 4.89
C ARG A 529 19.44 -29.35 4.41
N LEU A 530 19.01 -29.27 3.15
CA LEU A 530 18.24 -28.16 2.60
C LEU A 530 17.00 -28.73 1.91
N PRO A 531 15.82 -28.74 2.57
CA PRO A 531 14.57 -29.06 1.90
C PRO A 531 14.30 -28.10 0.73
N PRO A 532 13.48 -28.50 -0.27
CA PRO A 532 13.13 -27.63 -1.39
C PRO A 532 12.55 -26.29 -0.92
N LEU A 533 13.35 -25.24 -1.11
CA LEU A 533 13.00 -23.86 -0.89
C LEU A 533 12.58 -23.26 -2.22
N VAL A 534 11.33 -22.85 -2.34
CA VAL A 534 10.83 -22.16 -3.53
C VAL A 534 10.96 -20.66 -3.33
N VAL A 535 11.73 -20.03 -4.19
CA VAL A 535 11.83 -18.58 -4.32
C VAL A 535 10.95 -18.15 -5.48
N HIS A 536 9.82 -17.51 -5.17
CA HIS A 536 8.94 -16.90 -6.15
C HIS A 536 9.40 -15.48 -6.45
N SER A 537 10.01 -15.26 -7.61
CA SER A 537 10.39 -13.93 -8.11
C SER A 537 9.25 -13.38 -8.96
N ALA A 538 8.45 -12.49 -8.38
CA ALA A 538 7.31 -11.87 -9.03
C ALA A 538 7.73 -10.67 -9.90
N SER A 539 8.81 -9.99 -9.49
CA SER A 539 9.38 -8.80 -10.12
C SER A 539 10.87 -8.67 -9.73
N ILE A 540 11.60 -7.70 -10.29
CA ILE A 540 13.02 -7.48 -9.94
C ILE A 540 13.20 -7.12 -8.46
N VAL A 541 12.20 -6.45 -7.87
CA VAL A 541 12.21 -5.97 -6.47
C VAL A 541 11.41 -6.85 -5.51
N GLU A 542 10.72 -7.86 -6.04
CA GLU A 542 9.79 -8.68 -5.27
C GLU A 542 10.05 -10.18 -5.48
N SER A 543 10.50 -10.79 -4.40
CA SER A 543 10.75 -12.20 -4.21
C SER A 543 10.10 -12.64 -2.91
N ASN A 544 9.52 -13.83 -2.91
CA ASN A 544 8.88 -14.45 -1.77
C ASN A 544 9.44 -15.86 -1.58
N TYR A 545 9.68 -16.25 -0.34
CA TYR A 545 10.30 -17.53 0.01
C TYR A 545 9.23 -18.46 0.59
N HIS A 546 9.19 -19.69 0.10
CA HIS A 546 8.17 -20.66 0.46
C HIS A 546 8.78 -22.02 0.72
N THR A 547 8.28 -22.69 1.76
CA THR A 547 8.48 -24.13 1.95
C THR A 547 7.44 -24.88 1.14
N THR A 548 7.84 -25.99 0.52
CA THR A 548 6.91 -26.81 -0.26
C THR A 548 6.09 -27.76 0.62
N SER A 549 6.35 -27.88 1.93
CA SER A 549 5.67 -28.88 2.78
C SER A 549 4.16 -28.65 2.95
N ARG A 550 3.69 -27.45 2.59
CA ARG A 550 2.30 -27.00 2.65
C ARG A 550 1.96 -26.18 1.40
N PRO A 551 0.68 -26.00 1.09
CA PRO A 551 0.28 -25.06 0.05
C PRO A 551 0.82 -23.65 0.33
N PHE A 552 1.32 -22.99 -0.71
CA PHE A 552 1.82 -21.62 -0.64
C PHE A 552 1.19 -20.76 -1.74
N TYR A 553 1.41 -19.44 -1.67
CA TYR A 553 0.68 -18.48 -2.50
C TYR A 553 1.62 -17.63 -3.35
N LEU A 554 1.33 -17.53 -4.64
CA LEU A 554 2.00 -16.62 -5.56
C LEU A 554 1.23 -15.31 -5.62
N GLN A 555 1.93 -14.23 -5.32
CA GLN A 555 1.43 -12.86 -5.31
C GLN A 555 2.38 -11.94 -6.05
N SER A 556 1.87 -10.82 -6.56
CA SER A 556 2.67 -9.83 -7.26
C SER A 556 2.13 -8.44 -7.02
N HIS A 557 3.00 -7.49 -6.77
CA HIS A 557 2.69 -6.06 -6.66
C HIS A 557 3.26 -5.25 -7.83
N ARG A 558 3.65 -5.93 -8.92
CA ARG A 558 4.16 -5.31 -10.16
C ARG A 558 3.16 -4.35 -10.79
N ASP A 559 1.88 -4.74 -10.75
CA ASP A 559 0.80 -4.00 -11.38
C ASP A 559 -0.44 -3.95 -10.46
N GLY A 560 -1.24 -2.89 -10.57
CA GLY A 560 -2.43 -2.67 -9.77
C GLY A 560 -3.41 -1.68 -10.39
N PRO A 561 -4.65 -1.63 -9.87
CA PRO A 561 -5.66 -0.73 -10.40
C PRO A 561 -5.28 0.73 -10.13
N PHE A 562 -5.52 1.59 -11.11
CA PHE A 562 -5.29 3.03 -11.04
C PHE A 562 -3.84 3.50 -10.93
N ILE A 563 -2.86 2.61 -10.97
CA ILE A 563 -1.43 2.94 -10.97
C ILE A 563 -0.80 2.58 -12.32
N GLN A 564 0.33 3.22 -12.62
CA GLN A 564 1.16 2.80 -13.75
C GLN A 564 1.95 1.55 -13.33
N PRO A 565 2.15 0.59 -14.24
CA PRO A 565 2.94 -0.59 -13.92
C PRO A 565 4.40 -0.15 -13.73
N MET A 566 5.14 -0.84 -12.86
CA MET A 566 6.58 -0.58 -12.75
C MET A 566 7.26 -0.97 -14.07
N ASP A 567 8.03 -0.05 -14.64
CA ASP A 567 8.88 -0.32 -15.80
C ASP A 567 10.12 -1.09 -15.31
N GLN A 568 10.17 -2.39 -15.60
CA GLN A 568 11.18 -3.32 -15.07
C GLN A 568 11.75 -4.22 -16.18
N GLY A 569 11.72 -3.74 -17.43
CA GLY A 569 12.15 -4.52 -18.58
C GLY A 569 11.34 -5.80 -18.82
N ASN A 570 11.90 -6.74 -19.59
CA ASN A 570 11.27 -8.01 -19.96
C ASN A 570 11.26 -9.06 -18.83
N HIS A 571 11.18 -8.65 -17.55
CA HIS A 571 11.16 -9.60 -16.43
C HIS A 571 9.92 -10.50 -16.50
N VAL A 572 10.16 -11.81 -16.53
CA VAL A 572 9.14 -12.86 -16.52
C VAL A 572 9.09 -13.47 -15.11
N PRO A 573 7.91 -13.54 -14.46
CA PRO A 573 7.78 -14.16 -13.15
C PRO A 573 8.32 -15.59 -13.15
N SER A 574 8.98 -16.01 -12.08
CA SER A 574 9.61 -17.32 -12.00
C SER A 574 9.58 -17.94 -10.61
N LEU A 575 9.63 -19.27 -10.57
CA LEU A 575 9.83 -20.07 -9.37
C LEU A 575 11.23 -20.70 -9.45
N THR A 576 12.08 -20.39 -8.48
CA THR A 576 13.38 -21.04 -8.35
C THR A 576 13.32 -22.02 -7.18
N ILE A 577 13.55 -23.30 -7.44
CA ILE A 577 13.68 -24.31 -6.39
C ILE A 577 15.16 -24.39 -6.00
N LEU A 578 15.46 -24.27 -4.71
CA LEU A 578 16.78 -24.49 -4.13
C LEU A 578 16.71 -25.72 -3.21
N SER A 579 17.57 -26.72 -3.39
CA SER A 579 17.51 -27.98 -2.65
C SER A 579 18.89 -28.64 -2.59
N THR A 580 19.16 -29.46 -1.56
CA THR A 580 20.31 -30.39 -1.60
C THR A 580 20.01 -31.66 -2.41
N GLY A 581 18.86 -31.79 -3.06
CA GLY A 581 18.51 -32.93 -3.92
C GLY A 581 18.17 -34.24 -3.18
N GLU A 582 18.26 -34.26 -1.85
CA GLU A 582 17.80 -35.37 -0.99
C GLU A 582 16.28 -35.56 -1.07
N CYS A 583 15.54 -34.51 -1.46
CA CYS A 583 14.11 -34.48 -1.68
C CYS A 583 13.80 -33.76 -3.00
N GLY A 584 13.07 -34.42 -3.90
CA GLY A 584 12.68 -33.89 -5.21
C GLY A 584 11.20 -33.52 -5.28
N VAL A 585 10.90 -32.40 -5.95
CA VAL A 585 9.52 -32.01 -6.28
C VAL A 585 9.15 -32.64 -7.61
N GLN A 586 8.06 -33.42 -7.62
CA GLN A 586 7.54 -34.12 -8.79
C GLN A 586 6.70 -33.21 -9.68
N SER A 587 5.81 -32.41 -9.08
CA SER A 587 4.92 -31.53 -9.81
C SER A 587 4.40 -30.38 -8.96
N PHE A 588 4.01 -29.30 -9.64
CA PHE A 588 3.25 -28.19 -9.08
C PHE A 588 1.83 -28.21 -9.62
N THR A 589 0.85 -28.08 -8.73
CA THR A 589 -0.54 -27.79 -9.10
C THR A 589 -0.85 -26.35 -8.73
N ILE A 590 -1.11 -25.52 -9.74
CA ILE A 590 -1.38 -24.09 -9.60
C ILE A 590 -2.88 -23.85 -9.81
N SER A 591 -3.54 -23.25 -8.83
CA SER A 591 -4.96 -22.91 -8.88
C SER A 591 -5.19 -21.45 -8.52
N LEU A 592 -6.27 -20.84 -9.01
CA LEU A 592 -6.64 -19.50 -8.59
C LEU A 592 -7.16 -19.51 -7.15
N ALA A 593 -6.55 -18.72 -6.28
CA ALA A 593 -6.94 -18.58 -4.89
C ALA A 593 -8.12 -17.60 -4.78
N TRP A 594 -9.35 -18.08 -5.06
CA TRP A 594 -10.55 -17.24 -5.15
C TRP A 594 -10.82 -16.42 -3.89
N ARG A 595 -10.66 -17.03 -2.70
CA ARG A 595 -10.93 -16.38 -1.41
C ARG A 595 -9.99 -15.19 -1.19
N GLU A 596 -8.70 -15.41 -1.44
CA GLU A 596 -7.64 -14.43 -1.27
C GLU A 596 -7.70 -13.35 -2.36
N THR A 597 -8.02 -13.73 -3.61
CA THR A 597 -8.28 -12.81 -4.73
C THR A 597 -9.46 -11.87 -4.43
N LEU A 598 -10.57 -12.39 -3.88
CA LEU A 598 -11.70 -11.57 -3.42
C LEU A 598 -11.30 -10.60 -2.31
N ALA A 599 -10.47 -11.04 -1.35
CA ALA A 599 -9.95 -10.15 -0.30
C ALA A 599 -9.22 -8.93 -0.90
N ARG A 600 -8.37 -9.14 -1.91
CA ARG A 600 -7.62 -8.08 -2.58
C ARG A 600 -8.51 -7.11 -3.34
N LEU A 601 -9.60 -7.59 -3.94
CA LEU A 601 -10.60 -6.74 -4.61
C LEU A 601 -11.25 -5.76 -3.62
N GLY A 602 -11.62 -6.22 -2.42
CA GLY A 602 -12.21 -5.37 -1.38
C GLY A 602 -11.30 -4.21 -0.99
N VAL A 603 -10.03 -4.51 -0.67
CA VAL A 603 -9.04 -3.52 -0.21
C VAL A 603 -8.67 -2.50 -1.30
N ARG A 604 -8.71 -2.88 -2.58
CA ARG A 604 -8.29 -2.00 -3.70
C ARG A 604 -9.43 -1.24 -4.37
N TYR A 605 -10.66 -1.77 -4.35
CA TYR A 605 -11.80 -1.15 -5.01
C TYR A 605 -12.81 -0.47 -4.07
N TRP A 606 -12.60 -0.44 -2.75
CA TRP A 606 -13.56 0.15 -1.80
C TRP A 606 -14.00 1.58 -2.19
N MET A 607 -13.05 2.45 -2.56
CA MET A 607 -13.35 3.80 -3.01
C MET A 607 -14.16 3.80 -4.30
N GLY A 608 -13.78 2.95 -5.25
CA GLY A 608 -14.50 2.80 -6.51
C GLY A 608 -15.91 2.25 -6.33
N LEU A 609 -16.14 1.38 -5.34
CA LEU A 609 -17.46 0.87 -5.00
C LEU A 609 -18.35 1.98 -4.42
N ALA A 610 -17.81 2.77 -3.48
CA ALA A 610 -18.52 3.91 -2.92
C ALA A 610 -18.90 4.94 -4.01
N MET A 611 -18.01 5.21 -4.98
CA MET A 611 -18.34 6.15 -6.07
C MET A 611 -19.37 5.58 -7.02
N TRP A 612 -19.33 4.28 -7.31
CA TRP A 612 -20.35 3.68 -8.16
C TRP A 612 -21.73 3.69 -7.47
N SER A 613 -21.78 3.62 -6.13
CA SER A 613 -23.02 3.87 -5.39
C SER A 613 -23.50 5.33 -5.52
N VAL A 614 -22.61 6.32 -5.49
CA VAL A 614 -22.96 7.72 -5.82
C VAL A 614 -23.53 7.81 -7.24
N ALA A 615 -22.99 7.04 -8.19
CA ALA A 615 -23.51 7.04 -9.57
C ALA A 615 -24.92 6.45 -9.68
N VAL A 616 -25.21 5.38 -8.94
CA VAL A 616 -26.57 4.85 -8.85
C VAL A 616 -27.52 5.93 -8.32
N VAL A 617 -27.13 6.65 -7.26
CA VAL A 617 -27.92 7.76 -6.71
C VAL A 617 -28.10 8.88 -7.73
N GLY A 618 -27.06 9.27 -8.45
CA GLY A 618 -27.16 10.30 -9.50
C GLY A 618 -28.09 9.89 -10.66
N ILE A 619 -28.13 8.60 -11.03
CA ILE A 619 -29.09 8.08 -12.03
C ILE A 619 -30.52 8.20 -11.50
N LEU A 620 -30.76 7.76 -10.26
CA LEU A 620 -32.07 7.88 -9.61
C LEU A 620 -32.54 9.34 -9.55
N GLN A 621 -31.63 10.25 -9.18
CA GLN A 621 -31.86 11.68 -9.11
C GLN A 621 -32.22 12.24 -10.50
N THR A 622 -31.48 11.85 -11.54
CA THR A 622 -31.70 12.34 -12.92
C THR A 622 -33.07 11.93 -13.43
N VAL A 623 -33.44 10.65 -13.26
CA VAL A 623 -34.75 10.14 -13.66
C VAL A 623 -35.88 10.81 -12.88
N ALA A 624 -35.67 11.09 -11.58
CA ALA A 624 -36.66 11.76 -10.75
C ALA A 624 -36.93 13.21 -11.21
N TRP A 625 -35.89 13.97 -11.57
CA TRP A 625 -36.06 15.33 -12.11
C TRP A 625 -36.74 15.34 -13.47
N ILE A 626 -36.38 14.40 -14.36
CA ILE A 626 -37.05 14.26 -15.65
C ILE A 626 -38.55 13.99 -15.44
N ALA A 627 -38.89 13.01 -14.60
CA ALA A 627 -40.29 12.67 -14.30
C ALA A 627 -41.05 13.83 -13.66
N TYR A 628 -40.40 14.59 -12.77
CA TYR A 628 -41.00 15.76 -12.15
C TYR A 628 -41.33 16.86 -13.18
N ASP A 629 -40.42 17.12 -14.12
CA ASP A 629 -40.63 18.14 -15.15
C ASP A 629 -41.62 17.71 -16.23
N THR A 630 -41.77 16.42 -16.53
CA THR A 630 -42.71 15.91 -17.53
C THR A 630 -44.10 15.63 -16.95
N GLU A 631 -44.16 14.86 -15.86
CA GLU A 631 -45.40 14.32 -15.28
C GLU A 631 -45.92 15.17 -14.10
N GLY A 632 -45.10 16.07 -13.57
CA GLY A 632 -45.45 16.86 -12.37
C GLY A 632 -45.44 16.05 -11.07
N LYS A 633 -44.92 14.81 -11.09
CA LYS A 633 -44.83 13.93 -9.93
C LYS A 633 -43.37 13.55 -9.66
N PHE A 634 -42.91 13.74 -8.43
CA PHE A 634 -41.59 13.31 -8.01
C PHE A 634 -41.68 11.87 -7.50
N ARG A 635 -41.17 10.89 -8.26
CA ARG A 635 -41.27 9.46 -7.91
C ARG A 635 -40.36 9.12 -6.72
N SER A 636 -40.84 8.28 -5.81
CA SER A 636 -40.08 7.86 -4.63
C SER A 636 -38.80 7.11 -5.02
N THR A 637 -37.74 7.21 -4.20
CA THR A 637 -36.46 6.51 -4.46
C THR A 637 -36.66 5.00 -4.58
N GLN A 638 -37.52 4.41 -3.75
CA GLN A 638 -37.80 2.97 -3.75
C GLN A 638 -38.40 2.51 -5.08
N SER A 639 -39.38 3.26 -5.60
CA SER A 639 -40.03 2.93 -6.88
C SER A 639 -39.04 3.00 -8.05
N LEU A 640 -38.23 4.06 -8.12
CA LEU A 640 -37.21 4.22 -9.16
C LEU A 640 -36.08 3.18 -9.05
N THR A 641 -35.72 2.79 -7.82
CA THR A 641 -34.73 1.72 -7.59
C THR A 641 -35.25 0.37 -8.10
N GLN A 642 -36.51 0.05 -7.85
CA GLN A 642 -37.14 -1.17 -8.38
C GLN A 642 -37.22 -1.15 -9.92
N ASP A 643 -37.54 0.00 -10.53
CA ASP A 643 -37.55 0.16 -11.99
C ASP A 643 -36.15 0.00 -12.58
N LEU A 644 -35.13 0.63 -11.97
CA LEU A 644 -33.71 0.47 -12.34
C LEU A 644 -33.28 -1.00 -12.26
N PHE A 645 -33.59 -1.68 -11.16
CA PHE A 645 -33.17 -3.07 -10.94
C PHE A 645 -33.84 -4.04 -11.91
N SER A 646 -35.11 -3.80 -12.24
CA SER A 646 -35.87 -4.70 -13.11
C SER A 646 -35.63 -4.50 -14.60
N ARG A 647 -35.20 -3.31 -15.04
CA ARG A 647 -35.07 -2.98 -16.48
C ARG A 647 -33.63 -2.69 -16.91
N TRP A 648 -32.86 -1.98 -16.10
CA TRP A 648 -31.63 -1.31 -16.55
C TRP A 648 -30.36 -1.77 -15.83
N MET A 649 -30.48 -2.45 -14.69
CA MET A 649 -29.33 -2.92 -13.91
C MET A 649 -28.40 -3.85 -14.72
N LEU A 650 -28.96 -4.85 -15.42
CA LEU A 650 -28.15 -5.74 -16.27
C LEU A 650 -27.64 -5.05 -17.55
N PRO A 651 -28.46 -4.32 -18.33
CA PRO A 651 -27.96 -3.59 -19.50
C PRO A 651 -26.82 -2.61 -19.18
N ILE A 652 -26.95 -1.83 -18.10
CA ILE A 652 -25.88 -0.91 -17.66
C ILE A 652 -24.64 -1.70 -17.24
N GLY A 653 -24.82 -2.79 -16.49
CA GLY A 653 -23.70 -3.66 -16.10
C GLY A 653 -22.94 -4.24 -17.31
N CYS A 654 -23.65 -4.71 -18.32
CA CYS A 654 -23.06 -5.20 -19.57
C CYS A 654 -22.34 -4.09 -20.35
N LEU A 655 -22.92 -2.89 -20.40
CA LEU A 655 -22.26 -1.73 -20.99
C LEU A 655 -20.96 -1.38 -20.24
N LEU A 656 -20.96 -1.43 -18.91
CA LEU A 656 -19.76 -1.17 -18.11
C LEU A 656 -18.67 -2.23 -18.33
N VAL A 657 -19.04 -3.49 -18.53
CA VAL A 657 -18.09 -4.55 -18.93
C VAL A 657 -17.49 -4.23 -20.30
N PHE A 658 -18.32 -3.90 -21.29
CA PHE A 658 -17.85 -3.51 -22.63
C PHE A 658 -16.93 -2.27 -22.59
N LEU A 659 -17.34 -1.22 -21.86
CA LEU A 659 -16.49 -0.03 -21.70
C LEU A 659 -15.18 -0.37 -20.99
N SER A 660 -15.17 -1.35 -20.08
CA SER A 660 -13.95 -1.77 -19.41
C SER A 660 -12.98 -2.54 -20.30
N THR A 661 -13.42 -3.15 -21.40
CA THR A 661 -12.51 -3.80 -22.35
C THR A 661 -11.84 -2.79 -23.29
N LEU A 662 -12.32 -1.54 -23.34
CA LEU A 662 -11.68 -0.49 -24.10
C LEU A 662 -10.38 -0.04 -23.41
N PRO A 663 -9.33 0.32 -24.18
CA PRO A 663 -8.02 0.69 -23.65
C PRO A 663 -8.00 2.12 -23.09
N PHE A 664 -8.86 2.41 -22.12
CA PHE A 664 -8.87 3.71 -21.44
C PHE A 664 -7.62 3.92 -20.58
N PRO A 665 -7.24 5.19 -20.32
CA PRO A 665 -6.22 5.49 -19.33
C PRO A 665 -6.56 4.86 -17.98
N ARG A 666 -5.55 4.37 -17.25
CA ARG A 666 -5.76 3.68 -15.96
C ARG A 666 -6.36 4.57 -14.87
N SER A 667 -6.46 5.88 -15.07
CA SER A 667 -7.22 6.77 -14.19
C SER A 667 -8.74 6.63 -14.32
N VAL A 668 -9.24 5.86 -15.30
CA VAL A 668 -10.66 5.81 -15.67
C VAL A 668 -11.29 4.45 -15.32
N LEU A 669 -12.57 4.46 -14.95
CA LEU A 669 -13.46 3.32 -14.72
C LEU A 669 -12.94 2.35 -13.64
N LEU A 670 -12.37 1.21 -14.05
CA LEU A 670 -11.75 0.22 -13.17
C LEU A 670 -10.22 0.38 -13.06
N GLY A 671 -9.62 1.23 -13.89
CA GLY A 671 -8.19 1.44 -13.90
C GLY A 671 -7.37 0.21 -14.29
N ASN A 672 -7.95 -0.68 -15.11
CA ASN A 672 -7.36 -1.94 -15.56
C ASN A 672 -6.76 -1.88 -16.99
N GLY A 673 -6.82 -0.72 -17.66
CA GLY A 673 -6.20 -0.50 -18.97
C GLY A 673 -6.74 -1.38 -20.10
N GLY A 674 -7.99 -1.86 -20.03
CA GLY A 674 -8.60 -2.68 -21.09
C GLY A 674 -8.38 -4.19 -20.94
N GLN A 675 -7.76 -4.66 -19.84
CA GLN A 675 -7.49 -6.08 -19.63
C GLN A 675 -8.79 -6.89 -19.49
N LEU A 676 -9.02 -7.84 -20.39
CA LEU A 676 -10.27 -8.61 -20.47
C LEU A 676 -10.59 -9.37 -19.16
N ILE A 677 -9.58 -10.01 -18.56
CA ILE A 677 -9.71 -10.78 -17.31
C ILE A 677 -10.18 -9.92 -16.12
N LEU A 678 -9.90 -8.62 -16.14
CA LEU A 678 -10.32 -7.67 -15.11
C LEU A 678 -11.62 -6.95 -15.48
N SER A 679 -11.95 -6.88 -16.77
CA SER A 679 -13.14 -6.16 -17.27
C SER A 679 -14.45 -6.78 -16.81
N ILE A 680 -14.46 -8.10 -16.63
CA ILE A 680 -15.62 -8.84 -16.11
C ILE A 680 -16.01 -8.41 -14.68
N LEU A 681 -15.09 -7.79 -13.92
CA LEU A 681 -15.35 -7.30 -12.56
C LEU A 681 -16.30 -6.11 -12.52
N ALA A 682 -16.53 -5.43 -13.65
CA ALA A 682 -17.45 -4.31 -13.75
C ALA A 682 -18.88 -4.72 -13.36
N LEU A 683 -19.38 -5.86 -13.85
CA LEU A 683 -20.74 -6.29 -13.57
C LEU A 683 -20.97 -6.59 -12.07
N PRO A 684 -20.17 -7.46 -11.40
CA PRO A 684 -20.32 -7.70 -9.95
C PRO A 684 -20.21 -6.42 -9.12
N LYS A 685 -19.27 -5.52 -9.45
CA LYS A 685 -19.11 -4.25 -8.75
C LYS A 685 -20.34 -3.35 -8.90
N TRP A 686 -20.94 -3.30 -10.09
CA TRP A 686 -22.16 -2.54 -10.36
C TRP A 686 -23.38 -3.09 -9.61
N LEU A 687 -23.54 -4.42 -9.60
CA LEU A 687 -24.60 -5.09 -8.85
C LEU A 687 -24.45 -4.84 -7.34
N PHE A 688 -23.22 -4.88 -6.83
CA PHE A 688 -22.93 -4.59 -5.44
C PHE A 688 -23.25 -3.12 -5.11
N ALA A 689 -22.82 -2.16 -5.96
CA ALA A 689 -23.15 -0.74 -5.78
C ALA A 689 -24.67 -0.50 -5.73
N CYS A 690 -25.44 -1.14 -6.62
CA CYS A 690 -26.91 -1.12 -6.61
C CYS A 690 -27.47 -1.65 -5.27
N GLY A 691 -27.02 -2.83 -4.84
CA GLY A 691 -27.45 -3.42 -3.58
C GLY A 691 -27.13 -2.58 -2.35
N LEU A 692 -25.97 -1.92 -2.31
CA LEU A 692 -25.61 -0.98 -1.23
C LEU A 692 -26.52 0.24 -1.20
N VAL A 693 -26.88 0.79 -2.36
CA VAL A 693 -27.85 1.90 -2.42
C VAL A 693 -29.22 1.44 -1.91
N ALA A 694 -29.68 0.24 -2.28
CA ALA A 694 -30.92 -0.32 -1.74
C ALA A 694 -30.85 -0.49 -0.21
N ALA A 695 -29.76 -1.06 0.32
CA ALA A 695 -29.54 -1.19 1.76
C ALA A 695 -29.55 0.18 2.47
N SER A 696 -28.85 1.17 1.90
CA SER A 696 -28.80 2.53 2.45
C SER A 696 -30.19 3.19 2.54
N GLN A 697 -31.09 2.92 1.57
CA GLN A 697 -32.46 3.43 1.63
C GLN A 697 -33.25 2.82 2.78
N TYR A 698 -33.15 1.51 3.02
CA TYR A 698 -33.80 0.87 4.17
C TYR A 698 -33.26 1.41 5.50
N ILE A 699 -31.94 1.60 5.59
CA ILE A 699 -31.29 2.21 6.77
C ILE A 699 -31.80 3.64 6.99
N LEU A 700 -31.87 4.46 5.95
CA LEU A 700 -32.37 5.84 6.05
C LEU A 700 -33.84 5.88 6.48
N VAL A 701 -34.69 5.00 5.96
CA VAL A 701 -36.08 4.89 6.44
C VAL A 701 -36.12 4.54 7.92
N ALA A 702 -35.34 3.55 8.37
CA ALA A 702 -35.26 3.19 9.79
C ALA A 702 -34.76 4.37 10.65
N LEU A 703 -33.74 5.12 10.19
CA LEU A 703 -33.23 6.30 10.86
C LEU A 703 -34.27 7.42 10.96
N THR A 704 -35.06 7.67 9.92
CA THR A 704 -36.14 8.68 9.98
C THR A 704 -37.24 8.29 10.98
N ILE A 705 -37.56 7.01 11.10
CA ILE A 705 -38.52 6.49 12.10
C ILE A 705 -37.96 6.65 13.50
N LEU A 706 -36.69 6.28 13.71
CA LEU A 706 -36.02 6.44 15.00
C LEU A 706 -35.94 7.91 15.42
N PHE A 707 -35.55 8.79 14.50
CA PHE A 707 -35.45 10.23 14.75
C PHE A 707 -36.82 10.84 15.10
N LYS A 708 -37.90 10.39 14.44
CA LYS A 708 -39.28 10.76 14.80
C LYS A 708 -39.65 10.31 16.23
N GLY A 709 -39.22 9.12 16.63
CA GLY A 709 -39.41 8.64 18.01
C GLY A 709 -38.69 9.50 19.03
N ILE A 710 -37.40 9.80 18.79
CA ILE A 710 -36.57 10.63 19.66
C ILE A 710 -37.11 12.05 19.78
N SER A 711 -37.46 12.69 18.65
CA SER A 711 -38.02 14.05 18.66
C SER A 711 -39.33 14.15 19.42
N LYS A 712 -40.19 13.13 19.35
CA LYS A 712 -41.41 13.03 20.16
C LYS A 712 -41.10 12.93 21.67
N ILE A 713 -40.07 12.18 22.05
CA ILE A 713 -39.61 12.05 23.45
C ILE A 713 -39.05 13.38 23.96
N LEU A 714 -38.22 14.05 23.15
CA LEU A 714 -37.59 15.33 23.50
C LEU A 714 -38.53 16.54 23.43
N ARG A 715 -39.83 16.34 23.12
CA ARG A 715 -40.84 17.40 22.97
C ARG A 715 -40.41 18.55 22.05
N VAL A 716 -39.63 18.25 21.01
CA VAL A 716 -39.22 19.25 20.03
C VAL A 716 -40.46 19.70 19.25
N LYS A 717 -40.90 20.96 19.44
CA LYS A 717 -42.00 21.54 18.67
C LYS A 717 -41.59 21.66 17.19
N ASN A 718 -42.51 21.33 16.29
CA ASN A 718 -42.27 21.40 14.85
C ASN A 718 -42.61 22.82 14.34
N GLU A 719 -41.68 23.77 14.49
CA GLU A 719 -41.85 25.20 14.14
C GLU A 719 -41.71 25.50 12.63
N GLN A 720 -42.06 24.55 11.75
CA GLN A 720 -41.91 24.71 10.29
C GLN A 720 -42.71 25.90 9.72
N GLU A 721 -43.88 26.21 10.29
CA GLU A 721 -44.72 27.33 9.84
C GLU A 721 -44.17 28.71 10.27
N GLU A 722 -43.55 28.83 11.45
CA GLU A 722 -42.93 30.08 11.91
C GLU A 722 -41.65 30.42 11.15
N ARG A 723 -40.89 29.40 10.72
CA ARG A 723 -39.61 29.59 10.02
C ARG A 723 -39.78 30.03 8.56
N SER A 724 -40.89 29.66 7.93
CA SER A 724 -41.26 30.03 6.55
C SER A 724 -41.46 31.54 6.34
N THR A 725 -41.96 32.24 7.38
CA THR A 725 -42.33 33.67 7.32
C THR A 725 -41.28 34.62 7.92
N SER A 726 -40.34 34.09 8.71
CA SER A 726 -39.27 34.86 9.36
C SER A 726 -38.13 35.23 8.39
N LYS A 727 -37.65 36.48 8.41
CA LYS A 727 -36.40 36.88 7.73
C LYS A 727 -35.13 36.36 8.43
N GLY A 728 -35.26 35.70 9.58
CA GLY A 728 -34.14 35.23 10.41
C GLY A 728 -33.26 34.15 9.78
N TRP A 729 -33.74 33.47 8.73
CA TRP A 729 -32.93 32.48 8.00
C TRP A 729 -31.72 33.11 7.31
N VAL A 730 -31.83 34.35 6.80
CA VAL A 730 -30.70 35.07 6.19
C VAL A 730 -29.62 35.33 7.22
N ALA A 731 -30.01 35.81 8.40
CA ALA A 731 -29.08 36.01 9.52
C ALA A 731 -28.40 34.70 9.94
N SER A 732 -29.13 33.57 9.91
CA SER A 732 -28.59 32.25 10.25
C SER A 732 -27.57 31.75 9.21
N ILE A 733 -27.85 31.90 7.91
CA ILE A 733 -26.90 31.55 6.85
C ILE A 733 -25.67 32.45 6.89
N VAL A 734 -25.84 33.76 7.08
CA VAL A 734 -24.72 34.71 7.21
C VAL A 734 -23.87 34.36 8.42
N PHE A 735 -24.48 34.07 9.56
CA PHE A 735 -23.78 33.66 10.78
C PHE A 735 -22.98 32.36 10.57
N ILE A 736 -23.59 31.31 10.02
CA ILE A 736 -22.90 30.05 9.73
C ILE A 736 -21.77 30.26 8.72
N THR A 737 -21.99 31.08 7.70
CA THR A 737 -20.98 31.41 6.69
C THR A 737 -19.78 32.13 7.30
N ILE A 738 -20.00 33.11 8.18
CA ILE A 738 -18.94 33.80 8.92
C ILE A 738 -18.19 32.80 9.80
N LEU A 739 -18.91 31.97 10.55
CA LEU A 739 -18.32 30.95 11.41
C LEU A 739 -17.48 29.93 10.62
N VAL A 740 -17.92 29.55 9.41
CA VAL A 740 -17.12 28.72 8.50
C VAL A 740 -15.93 29.48 7.94
N ALA A 741 -16.04 30.78 7.68
CA ALA A 741 -14.94 31.59 7.17
C ALA A 741 -13.83 31.80 8.20
N THR A 742 -14.16 31.79 9.50
CA THR A 742 -13.24 32.20 10.57
C THR A 742 -12.75 31.09 11.47
N PHE A 743 -13.58 30.07 11.77
CA PHE A 743 -13.29 29.14 12.87
C PHE A 743 -13.56 27.67 12.56
N VAL A 744 -14.68 27.38 11.90
CA VAL A 744 -15.18 26.01 11.76
C VAL A 744 -14.98 25.51 10.33
N PRO A 745 -14.55 24.26 10.12
CA PRO A 745 -14.45 23.70 8.78
C PRO A 745 -15.85 23.51 8.18
N PHE A 746 -15.98 23.69 6.87
CA PHE A 746 -17.28 23.66 6.18
C PHE A 746 -18.04 22.32 6.35
N GLN A 747 -17.33 21.25 6.69
CA GLN A 747 -17.84 19.91 6.95
C GLN A 747 -18.78 19.86 8.16
N VAL A 748 -18.62 20.74 9.16
CA VAL A 748 -19.58 20.88 10.27
C VAL A 748 -20.91 21.41 9.74
N ALA A 749 -20.88 22.45 8.93
CA ALA A 749 -22.07 22.99 8.30
C ALA A 749 -22.72 21.95 7.36
N PHE A 750 -21.93 21.13 6.66
CA PHE A 750 -22.46 20.01 5.86
C PHE A 750 -23.20 18.98 6.72
N MET A 751 -22.66 18.64 7.90
CA MET A 751 -23.33 17.77 8.86
C MET A 751 -24.64 18.38 9.38
N VAL A 752 -24.67 19.69 9.65
CA VAL A 752 -25.90 20.40 10.04
C VAL A 752 -26.97 20.30 8.93
N VAL A 753 -26.59 20.49 7.67
CA VAL A 753 -27.49 20.31 6.51
C VAL A 753 -28.01 18.88 6.43
N PHE A 754 -27.15 17.88 6.60
CA PHE A 754 -27.55 16.47 6.64
C PHE A 754 -28.58 16.20 7.74
N MET A 755 -28.34 16.69 8.96
CA MET A 755 -29.27 16.51 10.09
C MET A 755 -30.60 17.24 9.86
N ALA A 756 -30.57 18.45 9.30
CA ALA A 756 -31.78 19.18 8.93
C ALA A 756 -32.59 18.43 7.87
N GLN A 757 -31.92 17.84 6.87
CA GLN A 757 -32.56 17.03 5.85
C GLN A 757 -33.19 15.75 6.44
N LEU A 758 -32.49 15.09 7.36
CA LEU A 758 -33.00 13.90 8.06
C LEU A 758 -34.25 14.24 8.88
N ALA A 759 -34.24 15.37 9.59
CA ALA A 759 -35.38 15.88 10.34
C ALA A 759 -36.57 16.17 9.42
N ALA A 760 -36.35 16.85 8.29
CA ALA A 760 -37.41 17.16 7.32
C ALA A 760 -38.06 15.89 6.73
N CYS A 761 -37.28 14.82 6.51
CA CYS A 761 -37.79 13.53 6.03
C CYS A 761 -38.54 12.73 7.11
N SER A 762 -38.35 13.04 8.40
CA SER A 762 -39.02 12.34 9.51
C SER A 762 -40.49 12.76 9.72
N VAL A 763 -40.88 13.91 9.17
CA VAL A 763 -42.25 14.42 9.20
C VAL A 763 -43.07 13.73 8.10
N GLN A 764 -44.12 12.99 8.49
CA GLN A 764 -45.01 12.31 7.53
C GLN A 764 -46.23 13.18 7.20
N PRO A 765 -46.68 13.20 5.94
CA PRO A 765 -47.96 13.80 5.59
C PRO A 765 -49.12 13.00 6.19
N ILE A 766 -50.08 13.67 6.83
CA ILE A 766 -51.25 13.04 7.51
C ILE A 766 -52.34 12.67 6.47
N PRO A 767 -52.65 11.38 6.25
CA PRO A 767 -53.59 10.97 5.21
C PRO A 767 -54.98 11.57 5.44
N PRO A 768 -55.69 12.02 4.38
CA PRO A 768 -57.03 12.60 4.52
C PRO A 768 -58.04 11.62 5.14
N ALA A 769 -57.87 10.32 4.95
CA ALA A 769 -58.73 9.27 5.52
C ALA A 769 -58.53 9.00 7.02
N SER A 770 -57.52 9.62 7.66
CA SER A 770 -57.22 9.42 9.10
C SER A 770 -57.84 10.48 10.02
N VAL A 771 -58.54 11.48 9.45
CA VAL A 771 -59.22 12.53 10.20
C VAL A 771 -60.61 12.04 10.60
N ARG A 772 -60.84 11.76 11.89
CA ARG A 772 -62.18 11.41 12.41
C ARG A 772 -63.10 12.65 12.36
N PRO A 773 -64.38 12.53 11.97
CA PRO A 773 -65.30 13.68 11.82
C PRO A 773 -65.79 14.36 13.11
N SER A 774 -65.25 14.02 14.29
CA SER A 774 -65.88 14.34 15.58
C SER A 774 -65.35 15.60 16.27
N SER A 775 -64.98 16.65 15.53
CA SER A 775 -64.60 17.93 16.13
C SER A 775 -65.18 19.09 15.32
N PRO A 776 -65.70 20.15 15.97
CA PRO A 776 -66.31 21.28 15.27
C PRO A 776 -65.29 21.91 14.34
N VAL A 777 -65.73 22.17 13.11
CA VAL A 777 -64.93 22.71 12.01
C VAL A 777 -64.23 24.00 12.45
N THR A 778 -62.94 23.88 12.71
CA THR A 778 -61.95 24.94 12.48
C THR A 778 -61.06 24.47 11.34
N SER A 779 -60.96 25.31 10.32
CA SER A 779 -60.38 25.07 8.99
C SER A 779 -59.00 24.38 9.01
N SER A 780 -58.88 23.24 8.33
CA SER A 780 -57.79 22.90 7.39
C SER A 780 -57.59 21.38 7.22
N SER A 781 -58.57 20.66 6.70
CA SER A 781 -58.30 19.35 6.10
C SER A 781 -57.56 19.56 4.76
N PRO A 782 -56.42 18.90 4.50
CA PRO A 782 -55.63 19.13 3.30
C PRO A 782 -56.41 18.72 2.05
N THR A 783 -56.52 19.62 1.06
CA THR A 783 -57.09 19.30 -0.26
C THR A 783 -56.25 18.23 -0.96
N PRO A 784 -56.81 17.43 -1.90
CA PRO A 784 -56.05 16.43 -2.67
C PRO A 784 -54.82 16.98 -3.42
N GLU A 785 -54.80 18.28 -3.70
CA GLU A 785 -53.66 18.97 -4.30
C GLU A 785 -52.56 19.27 -3.28
N THR A 786 -52.94 19.75 -2.08
CA THR A 786 -51.98 19.96 -0.98
C THR A 786 -51.31 18.65 -0.56
N TRP A 787 -52.07 17.55 -0.53
CA TRP A 787 -51.53 16.20 -0.29
C TRP A 787 -50.49 15.79 -1.34
N ARG A 788 -50.84 15.91 -2.64
CA ARG A 788 -49.92 15.59 -3.74
C ARG A 788 -48.64 16.44 -3.70
N ARG A 789 -48.76 17.72 -3.30
CA ARG A 789 -47.62 18.61 -3.12
C ARG A 789 -46.72 18.16 -1.96
N GLN A 790 -47.31 17.77 -0.82
CA GLN A 790 -46.55 17.24 0.32
C GLN A 790 -45.81 15.93 -0.02
N GLU A 791 -46.47 15.00 -0.71
CA GLU A 791 -45.86 13.73 -1.14
C GLU A 791 -44.69 13.95 -2.13
N THR A 792 -44.85 14.90 -3.05
CA THR A 792 -43.81 15.33 -4.00
C THR A 792 -42.61 15.90 -3.26
N ASN A 793 -42.84 16.81 -2.30
CA ASN A 793 -41.77 17.40 -1.50
C ASN A 793 -41.04 16.36 -0.66
N GLN A 794 -41.78 15.45 -0.02
CA GLN A 794 -41.20 14.38 0.78
C GLN A 794 -40.30 13.47 -0.08
N SER A 795 -40.77 13.10 -1.28
CA SER A 795 -39.98 12.31 -2.22
C SER A 795 -38.72 13.06 -2.66
N ALA A 796 -38.83 14.33 -3.03
CA ALA A 796 -37.69 15.16 -3.39
C ALA A 796 -36.66 15.30 -2.26
N ASN A 797 -37.15 15.49 -1.02
CA ASN A 797 -36.31 15.58 0.16
C ASN A 797 -35.57 14.27 0.46
N PHE A 798 -36.22 13.13 0.28
CA PHE A 798 -35.59 11.82 0.49
C PHE A 798 -34.50 11.54 -0.55
N HIS A 799 -34.70 11.98 -1.79
CA HIS A 799 -33.70 11.93 -2.86
C HIS A 799 -32.45 12.77 -2.53
N ILE A 800 -32.63 14.00 -2.02
CA ILE A 800 -31.53 14.83 -1.52
C ILE A 800 -30.85 14.19 -0.31
N LEU A 801 -31.61 13.63 0.64
CA LEU A 801 -31.05 12.92 1.80
C LEU A 801 -30.18 11.74 1.36
N LEU A 802 -30.63 10.96 0.37
CA LEU A 802 -29.87 9.84 -0.16
C LEU A 802 -28.56 10.30 -0.82
N LEU A 803 -28.58 11.41 -1.58
CA LEU A 803 -27.36 12.01 -2.13
C LEU A 803 -26.41 12.47 -1.03
N LEU A 804 -26.91 13.24 -0.05
CA LEU A 804 -26.11 13.72 1.08
C LEU A 804 -25.50 12.56 1.87
N THR A 805 -26.22 11.44 2.03
CA THR A 805 -25.73 10.24 2.73
C THR A 805 -24.50 9.65 2.04
N TRP A 806 -24.49 9.60 0.70
CA TRP A 806 -23.35 9.10 -0.05
C TRP A 806 -22.24 10.14 -0.26
N LEU A 807 -22.52 11.42 -0.03
CA LEU A 807 -21.52 12.48 0.02
C LEU A 807 -20.90 12.67 1.43
N LEU A 808 -21.58 12.23 2.48
CA LEU A 808 -21.15 12.39 3.86
C LEU A 808 -19.76 11.79 4.16
N PRO A 809 -19.38 10.60 3.63
CA PRO A 809 -18.05 10.04 3.84
C PRO A 809 -16.89 10.92 3.35
N PHE A 810 -17.15 11.90 2.46
CA PHE A 810 -16.13 12.85 2.00
C PHE A 810 -15.90 13.98 3.01
N ALA A 811 -16.91 14.34 3.81
CA ALA A 811 -16.86 15.44 4.76
C ALA A 811 -16.55 14.95 6.20
N ALA A 812 -17.13 13.83 6.61
CA ALA A 812 -17.04 13.34 7.99
C ALA A 812 -15.62 13.06 8.51
N PRO A 813 -14.67 12.50 7.73
CA PRO A 813 -13.32 12.25 8.25
C PRO A 813 -12.58 13.52 8.65
N ILE A 814 -12.79 14.62 7.92
CA ILE A 814 -12.11 15.89 8.22
C ILE A 814 -12.66 16.53 9.50
N LEU A 815 -13.96 16.34 9.78
CA LEU A 815 -14.54 16.71 11.07
C LEU A 815 -13.80 16.04 12.24
N VAL A 816 -13.45 14.76 12.11
CA VAL A 816 -12.67 14.05 13.14
C VAL A 816 -11.28 14.67 13.33
N VAL A 817 -10.63 15.09 12.24
CA VAL A 817 -9.33 15.80 12.30
C VAL A 817 -9.46 17.12 13.05
N TRP A 818 -10.50 17.90 12.76
CA TRP A 818 -10.73 19.18 13.42
C TRP A 818 -10.99 19.02 14.93
N ILE A 819 -11.86 18.08 15.31
CA ILE A 819 -12.14 17.78 16.73
C ILE A 819 -10.86 17.35 17.46
N ARG A 820 -10.07 16.47 16.85
CA ARG A 820 -8.78 16.02 17.42
C ARG A 820 -7.81 17.18 17.56
N THR A 821 -7.69 18.03 16.54
CA THR A 821 -6.80 19.20 16.55
C THR A 821 -7.18 20.17 17.67
N LEU A 822 -8.48 20.43 17.88
CA LEU A 822 -8.94 21.27 18.99
C LEU A 822 -8.56 20.69 20.36
N GLN A 823 -8.64 19.36 20.51
CA GLN A 823 -8.27 18.67 21.75
C GLN A 823 -6.77 18.72 22.03
N THR A 824 -5.92 18.63 21.01
CA THR A 824 -4.46 18.53 21.18
C THR A 824 -3.74 19.86 21.12
N ALA A 825 -4.14 20.77 20.22
CA ALA A 825 -3.48 22.05 19.98
C ALA A 825 -4.17 23.23 20.71
N GLY A 826 -5.40 23.03 21.20
CA GLY A 826 -6.19 24.07 21.87
C GLY A 826 -6.87 25.05 20.91
N TYR A 827 -7.69 25.96 21.45
CA TYR A 827 -8.54 26.89 20.69
C TYR A 827 -7.79 28.04 20.00
N THR A 828 -6.51 28.23 20.32
CA THR A 828 -5.70 29.37 19.85
C THR A 828 -4.88 29.05 18.61
N VAL A 829 -4.82 27.78 18.19
CA VAL A 829 -4.12 27.37 16.97
C VAL A 829 -5.10 27.39 15.79
N PRO A 830 -4.87 28.24 14.76
CA PRO A 830 -5.74 28.29 13.59
C PRO A 830 -5.78 26.93 12.89
N PHE A 831 -6.99 26.49 12.52
CA PHE A 831 -7.16 25.28 11.73
C PHE A 831 -6.89 25.59 10.27
N ASP A 832 -5.68 25.27 9.81
CA ASP A 832 -5.32 25.50 8.42
C ASP A 832 -6.12 24.58 7.49
N GLY A 833 -7.01 25.15 6.69
CA GLY A 833 -7.24 24.61 5.34
C GLY A 833 -8.67 24.41 4.84
N ASP A 834 -9.73 24.47 5.65
CA ASP A 834 -11.07 24.04 5.19
C ASP A 834 -12.20 25.05 5.40
N HIS A 835 -11.90 26.33 5.19
CA HIS A 835 -12.88 27.44 5.26
C HIS A 835 -13.55 27.75 3.91
N ASN A 836 -13.76 26.73 3.07
CA ASN A 836 -14.29 26.93 1.71
C ASN A 836 -15.80 27.22 1.70
N ILE A 837 -16.16 28.49 1.78
CA ILE A 837 -17.55 28.98 1.75
C ILE A 837 -18.27 28.54 0.48
N LEU A 838 -17.61 28.60 -0.68
CA LEU A 838 -18.22 28.26 -1.97
C LEU A 838 -18.61 26.78 -2.03
N ALA A 839 -17.89 25.91 -1.32
CA ALA A 839 -18.20 24.49 -1.25
C ALA A 839 -19.46 24.20 -0.42
N ILE A 840 -19.83 25.06 0.54
CA ILE A 840 -20.91 24.79 1.49
C ILE A 840 -22.15 25.66 1.32
N LEU A 841 -22.00 26.88 0.80
CA LEU A 841 -23.10 27.82 0.62
C LEU A 841 -24.28 27.23 -0.20
N PRO A 842 -24.06 26.51 -1.32
CA PRO A 842 -25.14 25.84 -2.04
C PRO A 842 -25.94 24.86 -1.18
N TRP A 843 -25.25 24.07 -0.35
CA TRP A 843 -25.87 23.08 0.52
C TRP A 843 -26.61 23.73 1.70
N LEU A 844 -26.08 24.82 2.26
CA LEU A 844 -26.77 25.59 3.31
C LEU A 844 -28.08 26.21 2.80
N LEU A 845 -28.04 26.81 1.60
CA LEU A 845 -29.23 27.37 0.97
C LEU A 845 -30.25 26.28 0.64
N LEU A 846 -29.80 25.12 0.17
CA LEU A 846 -30.68 23.99 -0.10
C LEU A 846 -31.30 23.43 1.20
N GLY A 847 -30.49 23.25 2.24
CA GLY A 847 -30.94 22.79 3.56
C GLY A 847 -31.96 23.75 4.19
N GLU A 848 -31.74 25.06 4.07
CA GLU A 848 -32.68 26.08 4.54
C GLU A 848 -33.97 26.09 3.71
N ALA A 849 -33.90 25.91 2.40
CA ALA A 849 -35.10 25.77 1.57
C ALA A 849 -35.97 24.60 2.05
N VAL A 850 -35.33 23.47 2.36
CA VAL A 850 -36.02 22.28 2.90
C VAL A 850 -36.54 22.52 4.32
N ALA A 851 -35.75 23.10 5.21
CA ALA A 851 -36.13 23.38 6.59
C ALA A 851 -37.31 24.36 6.71
N SER A 852 -37.34 25.37 5.82
CA SER A 852 -38.45 26.32 5.68
C SER A 852 -39.71 25.73 5.01
N GLY A 853 -39.69 24.45 4.58
CA GLY A 853 -40.82 23.83 3.87
C GLY A 853 -41.03 24.36 2.44
N ARG A 854 -40.04 25.04 1.85
CA ARG A 854 -40.13 25.54 0.47
C ARG A 854 -40.16 24.37 -0.50
N THR A 855 -40.95 24.52 -1.57
CA THR A 855 -41.14 23.47 -2.57
C THR A 855 -40.24 23.70 -3.77
N PHE A 856 -39.72 22.62 -4.37
CA PHE A 856 -39.09 22.73 -5.68
C PHE A 856 -40.15 23.03 -6.73
N HIS A 857 -39.82 23.91 -7.68
CA HIS A 857 -40.69 24.27 -8.79
C HIS A 857 -40.28 23.55 -10.07
N ARG A 858 -41.28 23.28 -10.92
CA ARG A 858 -41.05 22.78 -12.27
C ARG A 858 -40.42 23.88 -13.11
N GLU A 859 -39.44 23.51 -13.91
CA GLU A 859 -38.80 24.43 -14.83
C GLU A 859 -39.43 24.23 -16.22
N HIS A 860 -39.99 25.30 -16.76
CA HIS A 860 -40.64 25.26 -18.07
C HIS A 860 -39.67 25.57 -19.21
N THR A 861 -38.55 26.23 -18.90
CA THR A 861 -37.54 26.62 -19.87
C THR A 861 -36.72 25.42 -20.35
N ARG A 862 -36.78 25.09 -21.65
CA ARG A 862 -36.13 23.90 -22.23
C ARG A 862 -34.63 23.79 -21.92
N TRP A 863 -33.87 24.86 -22.15
CA TRP A 863 -32.41 24.83 -21.94
C TRP A 863 -32.07 24.67 -20.46
N LYS A 864 -32.81 25.31 -19.54
CA LYS A 864 -32.58 25.17 -18.10
C LYS A 864 -32.85 23.74 -17.61
N ARG A 865 -33.91 23.10 -18.11
CA ARG A 865 -34.16 21.67 -17.86
C ARG A 865 -33.01 20.80 -18.35
N LEU A 866 -32.55 21.02 -19.58
CA LEU A 866 -31.41 20.29 -20.14
C LEU A 866 -30.16 20.44 -19.26
N VAL A 867 -29.85 21.65 -18.82
CA VAL A 867 -28.73 21.90 -17.89
C VAL A 867 -28.92 21.15 -16.57
N SER A 868 -30.13 21.16 -15.98
CA SER A 868 -30.41 20.37 -14.77
C SER A 868 -30.14 18.88 -14.99
N TYR A 869 -30.56 18.32 -16.13
CA TYR A 869 -30.35 16.90 -16.44
C TYR A 869 -28.89 16.58 -16.70
N VAL A 870 -28.16 17.45 -17.40
CA VAL A 870 -26.73 17.29 -17.67
C VAL A 870 -25.91 17.37 -16.40
N LEU A 871 -26.17 18.34 -15.52
CA LEU A 871 -25.46 18.45 -14.24
C LEU A 871 -25.75 17.25 -13.33
N CYS A 872 -27.02 16.83 -13.26
CA CYS A 872 -27.42 15.68 -12.46
C CYS A 872 -26.83 14.36 -12.99
N GLY A 873 -26.92 14.12 -14.31
CA GLY A 873 -26.30 12.95 -14.96
C GLY A 873 -24.77 13.02 -14.93
N GLY A 874 -24.21 14.23 -14.91
CA GLY A 874 -22.79 14.51 -14.75
C GLY A 874 -22.23 13.98 -13.44
N ILE A 875 -23.00 13.97 -12.34
CA ILE A 875 -22.62 13.32 -11.09
C ILE A 875 -22.36 11.83 -11.35
N SER A 876 -23.29 11.14 -12.04
CA SER A 876 -23.19 9.71 -12.32
C SER A 876 -22.03 9.36 -13.24
N VAL A 877 -21.87 10.11 -14.33
CA VAL A 877 -20.78 9.90 -15.29
C VAL A 877 -19.43 10.12 -14.62
N THR A 878 -19.28 11.22 -13.86
CA THR A 878 -18.06 11.52 -13.13
C THR A 878 -17.76 10.44 -12.09
N ALA A 879 -18.76 9.97 -11.34
CA ALA A 879 -18.57 8.96 -10.32
C ALA A 879 -18.23 7.57 -10.90
N LEU A 880 -18.81 7.17 -12.04
CA LEU A 880 -18.48 5.92 -12.73
C LEU A 880 -17.08 5.94 -13.33
N LEU A 881 -16.75 7.02 -14.05
CA LEU A 881 -15.54 7.09 -14.87
C LEU A 881 -14.33 7.60 -14.09
N LEU A 882 -14.47 8.64 -13.27
CA LEU A 882 -13.34 9.31 -12.63
C LEU A 882 -13.32 9.14 -11.13
N GLY A 883 -14.47 8.87 -10.51
CA GLY A 883 -14.63 8.89 -9.06
C GLY A 883 -13.67 7.95 -8.32
N ALA A 884 -13.40 6.75 -8.85
CA ALA A 884 -12.48 5.82 -8.20
C ALA A 884 -11.05 6.37 -8.07
N ARG A 885 -10.63 7.23 -9.02
CA ARG A 885 -9.33 7.92 -9.02
C ARG A 885 -9.40 9.29 -8.31
N PHE A 886 -10.45 10.05 -8.56
CA PHE A 886 -10.63 11.45 -8.16
C PHE A 886 -11.98 11.69 -7.47
N PRO A 887 -12.20 11.16 -6.25
CA PRO A 887 -13.50 11.25 -5.59
C PRO A 887 -13.90 12.69 -5.23
N TYR A 888 -12.93 13.59 -4.98
CA TYR A 888 -13.21 15.02 -4.75
C TYR A 888 -13.99 15.68 -5.92
N LEU A 889 -13.76 15.24 -7.16
CA LEU A 889 -14.44 15.80 -8.34
C LEU A 889 -15.94 15.48 -8.31
N VAL A 890 -16.33 14.33 -7.75
CA VAL A 890 -17.74 13.95 -7.60
C VAL A 890 -18.45 14.90 -6.63
N PHE A 891 -17.79 15.27 -5.53
CA PHE A 891 -18.30 16.23 -4.57
C PHE A 891 -18.42 17.64 -5.18
N GLU A 892 -17.42 18.09 -5.95
CA GLU A 892 -17.46 19.37 -6.66
C GLU A 892 -18.63 19.43 -7.66
N VAL A 893 -18.81 18.40 -8.49
CA VAL A 893 -19.93 18.33 -9.46
C VAL A 893 -21.28 18.31 -8.74
N ALA A 894 -21.40 17.56 -7.64
CA ALA A 894 -22.63 17.54 -6.85
C ALA A 894 -22.93 18.91 -6.21
N THR A 895 -21.89 19.65 -5.80
CA THR A 895 -22.03 21.01 -5.24
C THR A 895 -22.46 22.01 -6.30
N ILE A 896 -21.91 21.93 -7.53
CA ILE A 896 -22.36 22.74 -8.67
C ILE A 896 -23.83 22.46 -8.98
N PHE A 897 -24.23 21.19 -8.97
CA PHE A 897 -25.62 20.79 -9.15
C PHE A 897 -26.54 21.36 -8.05
N ALA A 898 -26.14 21.29 -6.78
CA ALA A 898 -26.89 21.88 -5.67
C ALA A 898 -27.07 23.40 -5.85
N GLY A 899 -26.00 24.11 -6.25
CA GLY A 899 -26.07 25.54 -6.53
C GLY A 899 -27.02 25.87 -7.68
N TRP A 900 -26.99 25.08 -8.75
CA TRP A 900 -27.91 25.20 -9.87
C TRP A 900 -29.38 24.99 -9.44
N LEU A 901 -29.66 24.00 -8.59
CA LEU A 901 -31.00 23.77 -8.05
C LEU A 901 -31.48 24.96 -7.20
N VAL A 902 -30.62 25.50 -6.35
CA VAL A 902 -30.95 26.67 -5.53
C VAL A 902 -31.31 27.89 -6.39
N LEU A 903 -30.61 28.10 -7.50
CA LEU A 903 -30.83 29.24 -8.39
C LEU A 903 -32.08 29.09 -9.27
N THR A 904 -32.44 27.86 -9.66
CA THR A 904 -33.47 27.62 -10.69
C THR A 904 -34.75 26.98 -10.18
N ARG A 905 -34.67 26.21 -9.09
CA ARG A 905 -35.79 25.38 -8.60
C ARG A 905 -36.36 25.84 -7.27
N VAL A 906 -35.62 26.62 -6.49
CA VAL A 906 -36.10 27.14 -5.18
C VAL A 906 -36.70 28.52 -5.37
N GLN A 907 -37.94 28.70 -4.92
CA GLN A 907 -38.58 30.01 -4.90
C GLN A 907 -38.35 30.70 -3.55
N TRP A 908 -37.55 31.78 -3.57
CA TRP A 908 -37.16 32.51 -2.36
C TRP A 908 -38.15 33.61 -1.93
N ARG A 909 -39.04 34.06 -2.83
CA ARG A 909 -40.06 35.08 -2.54
C ARG A 909 -41.41 34.42 -2.28
N SER A 910 -42.07 34.75 -1.16
CA SER A 910 -43.50 34.47 -1.00
C SER A 910 -44.25 35.32 -2.02
N LEU A 911 -44.95 34.68 -2.96
CA LEU A 911 -45.99 35.39 -3.70
C LEU A 911 -47.13 35.56 -2.70
N ASN A 912 -47.24 36.74 -2.10
CA ASN A 912 -48.53 37.22 -1.63
C ASN A 912 -49.33 37.51 -2.91
N VAL A 913 -50.10 36.52 -3.35
CA VAL A 913 -51.24 36.72 -4.26
C VAL A 913 -52.45 36.16 -3.56
#